data_AF-A0A158IHX5-F1
#
_entry.id   AF-A0A158IHX5-F1
#
_cell.length_a   1.000
_cell.length_b   1.000
_cell.length_c   1.000
_cell.angle_alpha   90.00
_cell.angle_beta   90.00
_cell.angle_gamma   90.00
#
_symmetry.space_group_name_H-M   'P 1'
#
loop_
_entity.id
_entity.type
_entity.pdbx_description
1 polymer ?
#
loop_
_entity_poly.entity_id
_entity_poly.type
_entity_poly.pdbx_seq_one_letter_code
_entity_poly.pdbx_strand_id
1 'polypeptide(L)'
;MNNLSYDAKGSIQINGGKWIDLTNANVTVLGNAKLYGGIGGGYDTIKLNVPISGAINGSNVINFRFNTTDGVSSGYRVLSFNLLDASGNALIADSNFTQDDPTKWSAPLPNTADIAAGQKLWQSATLIDSPINSGKQLKAHCMDCHSASGNDLFKFNYSNNSIVVRSEYHGLSQNQGLQIASYIRSLASTNPTPGPKCRPWNPPYQPGLGLDSAPVSDWTCGAGIDAVSENDLDTLATIFPSGVNKAAISTKGQINLREIPIGFQLPDWNHWVPRIHPKDAWGDYFTNSNLNKDYAGEGTGSSNYNMRTQLANGGTSYAQGKTGDIFNDLYYWGSELGERFTPPNEGVSGSYTIAQQKNLYGTAQWQLMKSWELAQDFSLETNCPTAWVTKENAPKAEKRGWCGYWRFVFNVSPHIQGFPADNSMFGSAVAHYVKANQWYYLQILLNPGSGAHNVHLPTDWQYAYGLLNNLLQSSGRPEPIRNFLYVLKGAQEMDNGVGVTDVTRGWTIRDSSPLDVWNGGQNGVWKGTSPATEQAVVNAFLSNWMDTTTSFNITTWQREGAANAVAGETTCGWSMRSLCAVGYVHGTVSGGTTENFPTWTWNQIPQMLGEGIDKTQVNRLSTWLNTAYPSGNYLSLIKN
;
A
#
# COMPACT_ATOMS: atom_id res chain seq x y z
N MET A 1 12.61 16.37 7.18
CA MET A 1 13.24 16.28 5.83
C MET A 1 12.49 15.22 5.03
N ASN A 2 12.08 15.51 3.79
CA ASN A 2 11.26 14.62 2.95
C ASN A 2 11.84 14.49 1.52
N ASN A 3 11.05 14.07 0.54
CA ASN A 3 11.38 13.95 -0.88
C ASN A 3 11.41 15.29 -1.65
N LEU A 4 11.66 15.24 -2.97
CA LEU A 4 11.45 16.35 -3.90
C LEU A 4 9.96 16.45 -4.30
N SER A 5 9.15 16.98 -3.38
CA SER A 5 7.69 17.06 -3.50
C SER A 5 7.14 18.18 -4.40
N TYR A 6 7.98 19.10 -4.85
CA TYR A 6 7.61 20.20 -5.75
C TYR A 6 8.85 20.73 -6.49
N ASP A 7 8.61 21.36 -7.64
CA ASP A 7 9.65 21.98 -8.44
C ASP A 7 10.40 23.06 -7.65
N ALA A 8 11.72 23.12 -7.84
CA ALA A 8 12.61 24.08 -7.22
C ALA A 8 12.65 24.00 -5.68
N LYS A 9 12.21 22.87 -5.09
CA LYS A 9 12.44 22.57 -3.66
C LYS A 9 13.93 22.54 -3.31
N GLY A 10 14.72 21.94 -4.20
CA GLY A 10 16.16 21.84 -4.07
C GLY A 10 16.87 22.45 -5.26
N SER A 11 18.13 22.84 -5.06
CA SER A 11 19.04 23.21 -6.14
C SER A 11 20.44 22.67 -5.89
N ILE A 12 21.20 22.53 -6.97
CA ILE A 12 22.59 22.07 -6.94
C ILE A 12 23.53 23.11 -7.54
N GLN A 13 24.78 23.11 -7.12
CA GLN A 13 25.83 23.96 -7.66
C GLN A 13 27.14 23.18 -7.68
N ILE A 14 27.92 23.34 -8.76
CA ILE A 14 29.28 22.79 -8.86
C ILE A 14 30.30 23.93 -8.96
N ASN A 15 31.41 23.82 -8.21
CA ASN A 15 32.58 24.71 -8.25
C ASN A 15 32.25 26.22 -8.20
N GLY A 16 31.27 26.60 -7.38
CA GLY A 16 30.86 28.01 -7.24
C GLY A 16 30.12 28.59 -8.46
N GLY A 17 29.71 27.74 -9.42
CA GLY A 17 28.94 28.13 -10.61
C GLY A 17 27.51 28.59 -10.30
N LYS A 18 26.63 28.57 -11.29
CA LYS A 18 25.21 28.94 -11.06
C LYS A 18 24.49 27.83 -10.29
N TRP A 19 23.57 28.22 -9.41
CA TRP A 19 22.60 27.30 -8.84
C TRP A 19 21.65 26.81 -9.93
N ILE A 20 21.41 25.50 -9.96
CA ILE A 20 20.49 24.84 -10.87
C ILE A 20 19.32 24.33 -10.04
N ASP A 21 18.16 24.93 -10.22
CA ASP A 21 16.93 24.48 -9.56
C ASP A 21 16.51 23.12 -10.12
N LEU A 22 16.23 22.19 -9.21
CA LEU A 22 15.72 20.87 -9.52
C LEU A 22 14.24 20.99 -9.83
N THR A 23 13.91 21.07 -11.10
CA THR A 23 12.53 21.11 -11.62
C THR A 23 12.37 20.07 -12.71
N ASN A 24 11.14 19.62 -12.96
CA ASN A 24 10.84 18.72 -14.09
C ASN A 24 11.26 19.31 -15.45
N ALA A 25 11.45 20.62 -15.56
CA ALA A 25 11.93 21.29 -16.78
C ALA A 25 13.46 21.32 -16.92
N ASN A 26 14.20 21.30 -15.80
CA ASN A 26 15.66 21.48 -15.79
C ASN A 26 16.44 20.17 -15.62
N VAL A 27 15.78 19.09 -15.25
CA VAL A 27 16.40 17.79 -14.98
C VAL A 27 15.74 16.69 -15.79
N THR A 28 16.44 15.57 -15.98
CA THR A 28 15.84 14.35 -16.51
C THR A 28 15.51 13.41 -15.36
N VAL A 29 14.23 13.19 -15.08
CA VAL A 29 13.79 12.15 -14.14
C VAL A 29 14.01 10.77 -14.77
N LEU A 30 14.58 9.84 -14.00
CA LEU A 30 14.92 8.50 -14.45
C LEU A 30 13.92 7.45 -13.91
N GLY A 31 13.91 6.29 -14.56
CA GLY A 31 13.15 5.13 -14.11
C GLY A 31 11.64 5.34 -14.06
N ASN A 32 10.97 4.58 -13.21
CA ASN A 32 9.51 4.62 -13.07
C ASN A 32 8.98 5.97 -12.57
N ALA A 33 9.77 6.71 -11.80
CA ALA A 33 9.37 8.03 -11.30
C ALA A 33 8.97 9.00 -12.44
N LYS A 34 9.60 8.88 -13.62
CA LYS A 34 9.24 9.68 -14.80
C LYS A 34 7.80 9.41 -15.27
N LEU A 35 7.39 8.14 -15.29
CA LEU A 35 6.07 7.71 -15.73
C LEU A 35 4.98 8.04 -14.69
N TYR A 36 5.39 8.30 -13.46
CA TYR A 36 4.52 8.60 -12.33
C TYR A 36 4.56 10.06 -11.88
N GLY A 37 4.86 10.99 -12.79
CA GLY A 37 4.72 12.43 -12.57
C GLY A 37 5.99 13.18 -12.15
N GLY A 38 7.12 12.48 -12.00
CA GLY A 38 8.41 13.13 -11.74
C GLY A 38 8.52 13.80 -10.37
N ILE A 39 9.15 14.98 -10.32
CA ILE A 39 9.22 15.81 -9.11
C ILE A 39 7.79 16.23 -8.72
N GLY A 40 7.40 15.95 -7.46
CA GLY A 40 6.02 16.13 -6.99
C GLY A 40 5.02 15.06 -7.49
N GLY A 41 5.51 14.03 -8.19
CA GLY A 41 4.71 12.90 -8.64
C GLY A 41 4.41 11.88 -7.53
N GLY A 42 4.00 10.68 -7.93
CA GLY A 42 3.57 9.62 -7.02
C GLY A 42 4.69 8.92 -6.25
N TYR A 43 5.94 8.99 -6.73
CA TYR A 43 7.10 8.33 -6.09
C TYR A 43 7.77 9.24 -5.07
N ASP A 44 8.10 8.66 -3.92
CA ASP A 44 8.67 9.38 -2.79
C ASP A 44 10.20 9.40 -2.85
N THR A 45 10.84 8.46 -3.55
CA THR A 45 12.28 8.50 -3.84
C THR A 45 12.49 8.44 -5.35
N ILE A 46 13.22 9.41 -5.88
CA ILE A 46 13.41 9.58 -7.32
C ILE A 46 14.90 9.69 -7.67
N LYS A 47 15.25 9.26 -8.89
CA LYS A 47 16.58 9.40 -9.48
C LYS A 47 16.53 10.45 -10.58
N LEU A 48 17.53 11.33 -10.63
CA LEU A 48 17.58 12.48 -11.55
C LEU A 48 18.95 12.58 -12.20
N ASN A 49 18.98 12.91 -13.50
CA ASN A 49 20.15 13.47 -14.16
C ASN A 49 20.01 14.99 -14.22
N VAL A 50 21.03 15.70 -13.74
CA VAL A 50 21.08 17.17 -13.79
C VAL A 50 22.19 17.59 -14.75
N PRO A 51 21.88 18.29 -15.85
CA PRO A 51 22.89 18.85 -16.71
C PRO A 51 23.74 19.87 -15.93
N ILE A 52 25.06 19.68 -15.91
CA ILE A 52 25.99 20.57 -15.21
C ILE A 52 27.07 21.08 -16.18
N SER A 53 27.64 22.24 -15.85
CA SER A 53 28.83 22.77 -16.50
C SER A 53 29.84 23.20 -15.44
N GLY A 54 31.14 23.21 -15.77
CA GLY A 54 32.20 23.63 -14.87
C GLY A 54 32.77 22.55 -13.95
N ALA A 55 32.43 21.27 -14.17
CA ALA A 55 33.18 20.16 -13.58
C ALA A 55 34.61 20.13 -14.14
N ILE A 56 35.59 19.85 -13.29
CA ILE A 56 37.00 19.78 -13.67
C ILE A 56 37.60 18.41 -13.36
N ASN A 57 38.67 18.03 -14.07
CA ASN A 57 39.49 16.88 -13.69
C ASN A 57 40.22 17.21 -12.38
N GLY A 58 39.90 16.49 -11.31
CA GLY A 58 40.46 16.71 -9.97
C GLY A 58 39.37 17.02 -8.95
N SER A 59 39.69 17.89 -7.99
CA SER A 59 38.80 18.21 -6.87
C SER A 59 37.64 19.09 -7.34
N ASN A 60 36.41 18.65 -7.08
CA ASN A 60 35.20 19.42 -7.32
C ASN A 60 34.47 19.64 -5.99
N VAL A 61 33.81 20.79 -5.84
CA VAL A 61 32.90 21.08 -4.74
C VAL A 61 31.48 21.08 -5.27
N ILE A 62 30.63 20.21 -4.72
CA ILE A 62 29.22 20.10 -5.08
C ILE A 62 28.39 20.51 -3.88
N ASN A 63 27.59 21.55 -4.03
CA ASN A 63 26.69 22.05 -3.00
C ASN A 63 25.25 21.65 -3.32
N PHE A 64 24.54 21.20 -2.29
CA PHE A 64 23.11 20.94 -2.32
C PHE A 64 22.41 21.96 -1.43
N ARG A 65 21.36 22.60 -1.94
CA ARG A 65 20.60 23.61 -1.19
C ARG A 65 19.13 23.25 -1.18
N PHE A 66 18.52 23.33 0.01
CA PHE A 66 17.07 23.43 0.16
C PHE A 66 16.67 24.89 0.00
N ASN A 67 15.86 25.19 -1.00
CA ASN A 67 15.59 26.58 -1.41
C ASN A 67 14.61 27.27 -0.45
N THR A 68 13.45 26.66 -0.24
CA THR A 68 12.40 27.20 0.63
C THR A 68 11.44 26.10 1.05
N THR A 69 10.76 26.31 2.18
CA THR A 69 9.66 25.45 2.63
C THR A 69 8.34 25.82 1.96
N ASP A 70 7.54 24.79 1.68
CA ASP A 70 6.14 24.87 1.25
C ASP A 70 5.15 24.90 2.44
N GLY A 71 5.65 25.01 3.67
CA GLY A 71 4.84 24.86 4.88
C GLY A 71 4.60 23.41 5.29
N VAL A 72 5.20 22.44 4.59
CA VAL A 72 5.14 21.00 4.95
C VAL A 72 6.53 20.43 5.22
N SER A 73 7.52 20.81 4.43
CA SER A 73 8.84 20.17 4.41
C SER A 73 9.95 21.05 4.99
N SER A 74 10.88 20.42 5.70
CA SER A 74 12.04 21.07 6.33
C SER A 74 13.37 20.78 5.61
N GLY A 75 13.31 20.32 4.36
CA GLY A 75 14.48 19.91 3.58
C GLY A 75 14.23 18.67 2.72
N TYR A 76 15.27 18.26 1.99
CA TYR A 76 15.34 16.98 1.27
C TYR A 76 16.61 16.21 1.59
N ARG A 77 16.65 14.92 1.23
CA ARG A 77 17.81 14.05 1.43
C ARG A 77 18.39 13.61 0.10
N VAL A 78 19.71 13.65 -0.02
CA VAL A 78 20.47 13.01 -1.10
C VAL A 78 20.91 11.64 -0.61
N LEU A 79 20.53 10.58 -1.31
CA LEU A 79 20.86 9.20 -0.95
C LEU A 79 22.16 8.72 -1.61
N SER A 80 22.35 9.14 -2.85
CA SER A 80 23.53 8.89 -3.67
C SER A 80 23.65 9.98 -4.72
N PHE A 81 24.86 10.19 -5.24
CA PHE A 81 25.10 11.02 -6.42
C PHE A 81 26.33 10.51 -7.16
N ASN A 82 26.46 10.86 -8.43
CA ASN A 82 27.67 10.63 -9.22
C ASN A 82 27.86 11.77 -10.23
N LEU A 83 29.07 11.92 -10.75
CA LEU A 83 29.31 12.70 -11.96
C LEU A 83 29.35 11.74 -13.14
N LEU A 84 28.60 12.05 -14.20
CA LEU A 84 28.56 11.20 -15.39
C LEU A 84 29.38 11.82 -16.52
N ASP A 85 30.07 11.00 -17.30
CA ASP A 85 30.68 11.43 -18.56
C ASP A 85 29.61 11.68 -19.65
N ALA A 86 30.03 12.16 -20.82
CA ALA A 86 29.12 12.42 -21.94
C ALA A 86 28.42 11.15 -22.49
N SER A 87 28.93 9.96 -22.17
CA SER A 87 28.34 8.67 -22.53
C SER A 87 27.40 8.13 -21.44
N GLY A 88 27.28 8.83 -20.30
CA GLY A 88 26.48 8.42 -19.15
C GLY A 88 27.20 7.49 -18.17
N ASN A 89 28.51 7.26 -18.30
CA ASN A 89 29.26 6.43 -17.37
C ASN A 89 29.56 7.19 -16.08
N ALA A 90 29.42 6.50 -14.94
CA ALA A 90 29.82 7.02 -13.64
C ALA A 90 31.33 7.29 -13.57
N LEU A 91 31.72 8.48 -13.13
CA LEU A 91 33.11 8.91 -13.00
C LEU A 91 33.67 8.68 -11.60
N ILE A 92 32.80 8.49 -10.60
CA ILE A 92 33.18 8.25 -9.20
C ILE A 92 32.79 6.81 -8.85
N ALA A 93 33.74 6.02 -8.33
CA ALA A 93 33.44 4.67 -7.88
C ALA A 93 32.51 4.70 -6.64
N ASP A 94 31.55 3.79 -6.58
CA ASP A 94 30.60 3.70 -5.45
C ASP A 94 31.31 3.49 -4.10
N SER A 95 32.48 2.84 -4.10
CA SER A 95 33.33 2.63 -2.92
C SER A 95 33.85 3.93 -2.29
N ASN A 96 33.75 5.06 -2.99
CA ASN A 96 34.11 6.38 -2.44
C ASN A 96 33.01 6.97 -1.56
N PHE A 97 31.82 6.37 -1.55
CA PHE A 97 30.71 6.81 -0.70
C PHE A 97 30.58 5.88 0.51
N THR A 98 30.59 6.47 1.70
CA THR A 98 30.29 5.77 2.95
C THR A 98 28.95 6.25 3.48
N GLN A 99 28.00 5.33 3.63
CA GLN A 99 26.73 5.62 4.29
C GLN A 99 26.95 5.73 5.80
N ASP A 100 26.29 6.72 6.41
CA ASP A 100 26.32 6.90 7.86
C ASP A 100 25.64 5.72 8.58
N ASP A 101 26.28 5.25 9.65
CA ASP A 101 25.93 4.04 10.38
C ASP A 101 25.15 4.40 11.66
N PRO A 102 23.81 4.18 11.70
CA PRO A 102 22.96 4.58 12.82
C PRO A 102 23.27 3.83 14.09
N THR A 103 23.87 2.65 13.98
CA THR A 103 24.26 1.85 15.15
C THR A 103 25.33 2.57 15.98
N LYS A 104 26.00 3.57 15.40
CA LYS A 104 27.01 4.41 16.04
C LYS A 104 26.45 5.73 16.56
N TRP A 105 25.18 6.05 16.32
CA TRP A 105 24.60 7.30 16.79
C TRP A 105 24.31 7.24 18.29
N SER A 106 24.84 8.22 19.03
CA SER A 106 24.58 8.38 20.47
C SER A 106 23.62 9.54 20.73
N ALA A 107 23.12 9.61 21.97
CA ALA A 107 22.41 10.78 22.48
C ALA A 107 23.35 12.00 22.42
N PRO A 108 22.95 13.12 21.78
CA PRO A 108 23.76 14.33 21.75
C PRO A 108 23.87 15.01 23.13
N LEU A 109 22.87 14.83 24.00
CA LEU A 109 22.85 15.28 25.40
C LEU A 109 22.55 14.06 26.30
N PRO A 110 23.59 13.34 26.77
CA PRO A 110 23.41 12.00 27.35
C PRO A 110 22.96 11.97 28.82
N ASN A 111 22.86 13.13 29.50
CA ASN A 111 22.48 13.13 30.90
C ASN A 111 20.97 12.88 31.09
N THR A 112 20.61 12.32 32.23
CA THR A 112 19.22 11.91 32.54
C THR A 112 18.24 13.07 32.51
N ALA A 113 18.66 14.28 32.89
CA ALA A 113 17.80 15.46 32.92
C ALA A 113 17.39 15.90 31.51
N ASP A 114 18.33 15.92 30.56
CA ASP A 114 18.08 16.25 29.16
C ASP A 114 17.22 15.20 28.46
N ILE A 115 17.45 13.92 28.74
CA ILE A 115 16.61 12.83 28.22
C ILE A 115 15.18 12.95 28.73
N ALA A 116 14.98 13.19 30.03
CA ALA A 116 13.66 13.40 30.61
C ALA A 116 12.97 14.67 30.07
N ALA A 117 13.72 15.75 29.86
CA ALA A 117 13.21 16.96 29.22
C ALA A 117 12.77 16.67 27.77
N GLY A 118 13.56 15.90 27.02
CA GLY A 118 13.24 15.45 25.67
C GLY A 118 11.94 14.65 25.60
N GLN A 119 11.74 13.72 26.54
CA GLN A 119 10.49 12.96 26.66
C GLN A 119 9.29 13.88 26.93
N LYS A 120 9.42 14.82 27.86
CA LYS A 120 8.34 15.77 28.16
C LYS A 120 7.99 16.63 26.94
N LEU A 121 8.99 17.11 26.21
CA LEU A 121 8.79 17.88 24.97
C LEU A 121 8.09 17.04 23.91
N TRP A 122 8.50 15.79 23.72
CA TRP A 122 7.85 14.86 22.80
C TRP A 122 6.34 14.74 23.07
N GLN A 123 5.98 14.66 24.36
CA GLN A 123 4.61 14.41 24.79
C GLN A 123 3.72 15.66 24.86
N SER A 124 4.29 16.83 25.13
CA SER A 124 3.50 17.99 25.57
C SER A 124 3.98 19.35 25.04
N ALA A 125 5.01 19.39 24.19
CA ALA A 125 5.48 20.66 23.65
C ALA A 125 4.36 21.40 22.90
N THR A 126 4.25 22.71 23.11
CA THR A 126 3.47 23.59 22.25
C THR A 126 4.22 23.76 20.93
N LEU A 127 3.57 23.44 19.83
CA LEU A 127 4.15 23.47 18.49
C LEU A 127 3.47 24.52 17.63
N ILE A 128 4.21 25.06 16.65
CA ILE A 128 3.63 25.82 15.54
C ILE A 128 3.49 24.92 14.30
N ASP A 129 2.56 25.26 13.41
CA ASP A 129 2.31 24.54 12.16
C ASP A 129 3.56 24.50 11.26
N SER A 130 4.15 25.67 11.02
CA SER A 130 5.39 25.80 10.24
C SER A 130 6.02 27.17 10.45
N PRO A 131 7.29 27.38 10.03
CA PRO A 131 7.92 28.70 10.08
C PRO A 131 7.19 29.77 9.26
N ILE A 132 6.50 29.38 8.18
CA ILE A 132 5.71 30.31 7.34
C ILE A 132 4.30 30.57 7.92
N ASN A 133 3.83 29.73 8.84
CA ASN A 133 2.57 29.86 9.56
C ASN A 133 2.83 29.98 11.08
N SER A 134 3.83 30.77 11.48
CA SER A 134 4.31 30.82 12.88
C SER A 134 3.26 31.28 13.90
N GLY A 135 2.23 32.01 13.47
CA GLY A 135 1.08 32.38 14.31
C GLY A 135 0.06 31.26 14.55
N LYS A 136 0.16 30.14 13.82
CA LYS A 136 -0.77 29.01 13.95
C LYS A 136 -0.19 27.95 14.89
N GLN A 137 -0.66 27.98 16.14
CA GLN A 137 -0.35 26.94 17.11
C GLN A 137 -1.10 25.64 16.77
N LEU A 138 -0.42 24.52 16.92
CA LEU A 138 -1.01 23.19 16.81
C LEU A 138 -1.62 22.76 18.16
N LYS A 139 -2.77 22.09 18.08
CA LYS A 139 -3.38 21.35 19.19
C LYS A 139 -2.66 20.01 19.40
N ALA A 140 -2.08 19.43 18.35
CA ALA A 140 -1.32 18.19 18.46
C ALA A 140 0.11 18.42 18.96
N HIS A 141 0.64 17.41 19.64
CA HIS A 141 2.04 17.29 20.05
C HIS A 141 2.80 16.29 19.14
N CYS A 142 4.10 16.10 19.37
CA CYS A 142 4.88 15.18 18.52
C CYS A 142 4.32 13.76 18.56
N MET A 143 3.98 13.27 19.77
CA MET A 143 3.44 11.93 20.02
C MET A 143 2.04 11.67 19.44
N ASP A 144 1.32 12.73 19.05
CA ASP A 144 -0.02 12.60 18.47
C ASP A 144 0.09 12.12 17.01
N CYS A 145 0.97 12.73 16.22
CA CYS A 145 1.24 12.33 14.83
C CYS A 145 2.15 11.09 14.73
N HIS A 146 3.21 11.06 15.55
CA HIS A 146 4.16 9.95 15.60
C HIS A 146 3.70 8.88 16.58
N SER A 147 4.52 7.85 16.80
CA SER A 147 4.22 6.87 17.84
C SER A 147 4.26 7.52 19.23
N ALA A 148 3.42 7.03 20.17
CA ALA A 148 3.32 7.61 21.51
C ALA A 148 4.70 7.69 22.21
N SER A 149 5.55 6.69 22.01
CA SER A 149 6.89 6.60 22.58
C SER A 149 7.98 7.30 21.75
N GLY A 150 7.72 7.60 20.47
CA GLY A 150 8.75 8.00 19.51
C GLY A 150 9.56 6.82 18.94
N ASN A 151 9.11 5.59 19.20
CA ASN A 151 9.75 4.38 18.67
C ASN A 151 9.82 4.38 17.14
N ASP A 152 8.91 5.02 16.43
CA ASP A 152 9.02 5.12 14.97
C ASP A 152 10.25 5.91 14.50
N LEU A 153 10.60 7.02 15.15
CA LEU A 153 11.82 7.76 14.85
C LEU A 153 13.08 6.95 15.15
N PHE A 154 13.05 6.17 16.24
CA PHE A 154 14.11 5.24 16.59
C PHE A 154 14.23 4.13 15.54
N LYS A 155 13.10 3.47 15.26
CA LYS A 155 12.97 2.33 14.35
C LYS A 155 13.48 2.64 12.97
N PHE A 156 13.00 3.73 12.37
CA PHE A 156 13.41 4.11 11.02
C PHE A 156 14.73 4.88 10.98
N ASN A 157 15.51 4.90 12.07
CA ASN A 157 16.81 5.56 12.14
C ASN A 157 16.76 7.01 11.60
N TYR A 158 15.84 7.84 12.12
CA TYR A 158 15.89 9.28 11.87
C TYR A 158 17.15 9.86 12.51
N SER A 159 17.98 10.59 11.76
CA SER A 159 19.23 11.15 12.29
C SER A 159 18.98 12.24 13.33
N ASN A 160 19.91 12.43 14.26
CA ASN A 160 19.85 13.49 15.28
C ASN A 160 19.61 14.86 14.62
N ASN A 161 20.33 15.16 13.53
CA ASN A 161 20.13 16.40 12.76
C ASN A 161 18.71 16.53 12.20
N SER A 162 18.14 15.45 11.66
CA SER A 162 16.77 15.50 11.12
C SER A 162 15.71 15.76 12.19
N ILE A 163 15.91 15.24 13.40
CA ILE A 163 15.05 15.45 14.55
C ILE A 163 15.16 16.92 14.99
N VAL A 164 16.38 17.42 15.22
CA VAL A 164 16.63 18.80 15.64
C VAL A 164 16.02 19.82 14.67
N VAL A 165 16.32 19.69 13.37
CA VAL A 165 15.80 20.61 12.35
C VAL A 165 14.28 20.56 12.26
N ARG A 166 13.66 19.39 12.47
CA ARG A 166 12.20 19.27 12.47
C ARG A 166 11.58 19.81 13.77
N SER A 167 12.26 19.73 14.90
CA SER A 167 11.84 20.40 16.14
C SER A 167 11.86 21.92 15.98
N GLU A 168 12.92 22.48 15.37
CA GLU A 168 13.02 23.93 15.09
C GLU A 168 11.94 24.40 14.10
N TYR A 169 11.65 23.59 13.09
CA TYR A 169 10.54 23.84 12.17
C TYR A 169 9.21 24.04 12.90
N HIS A 170 8.98 23.31 14.00
CA HIS A 170 7.78 23.42 14.84
C HIS A 170 7.94 24.39 16.02
N GLY A 171 8.90 25.31 15.94
CA GLY A 171 9.04 26.45 16.87
C GLY A 171 9.83 26.16 18.13
N LEU A 172 10.47 25.00 18.23
CA LEU A 172 11.35 24.67 19.36
C LEU A 172 12.77 25.23 19.14
N SER A 173 13.51 25.44 20.22
CA SER A 173 14.92 25.79 20.14
C SER A 173 15.79 24.59 19.74
N GLN A 174 17.00 24.87 19.25
CA GLN A 174 18.01 23.84 18.96
C GLN A 174 18.25 22.92 20.17
N ASN A 175 18.37 23.46 21.38
CA ASN A 175 18.60 22.67 22.59
C ASN A 175 17.43 21.72 22.88
N GLN A 176 16.19 22.18 22.72
CA GLN A 176 15.01 21.33 22.85
C GLN A 176 15.00 20.21 21.79
N GLY A 177 15.42 20.51 20.56
CA GLY A 177 15.63 19.50 19.52
C GLY A 177 16.69 18.46 19.90
N LEU A 178 17.80 18.88 20.51
CA LEU A 178 18.86 17.98 20.98
C LEU A 178 18.37 17.11 22.15
N GLN A 179 17.54 17.65 23.05
CA GLN A 179 16.91 16.90 24.13
C GLN A 179 15.96 15.82 23.56
N ILE A 180 15.11 16.17 22.60
CA ILE A 180 14.23 15.18 21.92
C ILE A 180 15.06 14.11 21.22
N ALA A 181 16.10 14.48 20.47
CA ALA A 181 16.98 13.51 19.82
C ALA A 181 17.66 12.56 20.84
N SER A 182 18.04 13.08 22.01
CA SER A 182 18.62 12.29 23.11
C SER A 182 17.61 11.30 23.69
N TYR A 183 16.36 11.74 23.88
CA TYR A 183 15.26 10.85 24.29
C TYR A 183 15.03 9.71 23.29
N ILE A 184 14.95 10.01 21.98
CA ILE A 184 14.78 8.98 20.95
C ILE A 184 15.94 7.96 20.98
N ARG A 185 17.18 8.40 21.25
CA ARG A 185 18.32 7.48 21.38
C ARG A 185 18.26 6.62 22.63
N SER A 186 17.68 7.10 23.72
CA SER A 186 17.53 6.30 24.95
C SER A 186 16.59 5.09 24.77
N LEU A 187 15.74 5.10 23.74
CA LEU A 187 14.85 3.98 23.41
C LEU A 187 15.61 2.69 23.04
N ALA A 188 16.91 2.77 22.74
CA ALA A 188 17.78 1.60 22.55
C ALA A 188 17.87 0.69 23.77
N SER A 189 17.53 1.19 24.97
CA SER A 189 17.49 0.40 26.20
C SER A 189 16.32 -0.59 26.27
N THR A 190 15.26 -0.35 25.50
CA THR A 190 14.01 -1.13 25.54
C THR A 190 13.60 -1.68 24.18
N ASN A 191 14.24 -1.26 23.10
CA ASN A 191 13.93 -1.66 21.73
C ASN A 191 15.12 -2.35 21.06
N PRO A 192 14.88 -3.34 20.19
CA PRO A 192 15.94 -3.97 19.42
C PRO A 192 16.62 -2.94 18.50
N THR A 193 17.94 -3.08 18.32
CA THR A 193 18.69 -2.28 17.34
C THR A 193 18.04 -2.43 15.95
N PRO A 194 17.63 -1.32 15.31
CA PRO A 194 17.01 -1.42 14.00
C PRO A 194 17.96 -1.93 12.93
N GLY A 195 17.46 -2.80 12.05
CA GLY A 195 18.21 -3.30 10.90
C GLY A 195 18.65 -2.21 9.90
N PRO A 196 19.58 -2.56 8.98
CA PRO A 196 20.20 -1.61 8.04
C PRO A 196 19.21 -0.99 7.04
N LYS A 197 18.11 -1.69 6.74
CA LYS A 197 17.05 -1.22 5.83
C LYS A 197 16.03 -0.33 6.53
N CYS A 198 16.05 -0.23 7.86
CA CYS A 198 15.16 0.63 8.62
C CYS A 198 15.55 2.10 8.46
N ARG A 199 15.16 2.72 7.35
CA ARG A 199 15.46 4.09 6.95
C ARG A 199 14.17 4.81 6.59
N PRO A 200 14.04 6.13 6.83
CA PRO A 200 12.77 6.81 6.62
C PRO A 200 12.37 6.94 5.14
N TRP A 201 13.33 6.77 4.22
CA TRP A 201 13.11 6.76 2.76
C TRP A 201 12.89 5.36 2.18
N ASN A 202 13.15 4.30 2.96
CA ASN A 202 12.84 2.95 2.55
C ASN A 202 11.36 2.69 2.86
N PRO A 203 10.54 2.26 1.87
CA PRO A 203 9.14 2.02 2.14
C PRO A 203 8.93 0.89 3.15
N PRO A 204 8.15 1.11 4.22
CA PRO A 204 7.76 0.04 5.12
C PRO A 204 7.12 -1.12 4.36
N TYR A 205 7.54 -2.34 4.70
CA TYR A 205 7.07 -3.58 4.07
C TYR A 205 7.25 -3.66 2.55
N GLN A 206 8.16 -2.85 1.95
CA GLN A 206 8.53 -3.04 0.54
C GLN A 206 8.91 -4.51 0.32
N PRO A 207 8.19 -5.25 -0.53
CA PRO A 207 8.45 -6.67 -0.70
C PRO A 207 9.76 -6.88 -1.46
N GLY A 208 10.41 -8.00 -1.16
CA GLY A 208 11.67 -8.38 -1.78
C GLY A 208 12.29 -9.57 -1.09
N LEU A 209 13.24 -10.20 -1.78
CA LEU A 209 13.92 -11.40 -1.31
C LEU A 209 14.55 -11.19 0.08
N GLY A 210 14.26 -12.10 1.00
CA GLY A 210 14.79 -12.14 2.35
C GLY A 210 13.94 -11.41 3.40
N LEU A 211 12.83 -10.76 3.03
CA LEU A 211 12.03 -9.96 3.97
C LEU A 211 11.46 -10.77 5.14
N ASP A 212 10.89 -11.95 4.90
CA ASP A 212 10.36 -12.83 5.95
C ASP A 212 11.46 -13.66 6.64
N SER A 213 12.69 -13.64 6.11
CA SER A 213 13.87 -14.25 6.74
C SER A 213 14.56 -13.31 7.74
N ALA A 214 14.42 -11.99 7.58
CA ALA A 214 14.90 -10.99 8.54
C ALA A 214 14.17 -11.13 9.89
N PRO A 215 14.75 -10.68 11.02
CA PRO A 215 14.06 -10.65 12.31
C PRO A 215 12.69 -9.96 12.21
N VAL A 216 11.69 -10.43 12.96
CA VAL A 216 10.34 -9.83 12.93
C VAL A 216 10.40 -8.34 13.25
N SER A 217 11.29 -7.93 14.16
CA SER A 217 11.52 -6.52 14.45
C SER A 217 11.77 -5.73 13.18
N ASP A 218 12.52 -6.24 12.21
CA ASP A 218 12.88 -5.49 11.00
C ASP A 218 11.90 -5.69 9.85
N TRP A 219 10.83 -6.47 10.04
CA TRP A 219 9.85 -6.73 8.99
C TRP A 219 9.19 -5.45 8.48
N THR A 220 8.82 -4.55 9.41
CA THR A 220 8.30 -3.22 9.06
C THR A 220 9.26 -2.36 8.26
N CYS A 221 10.56 -2.66 8.24
CA CYS A 221 11.55 -1.87 7.51
C CYS A 221 11.55 -2.16 6.00
N GLY A 222 10.91 -3.27 5.58
CA GLY A 222 10.89 -3.72 4.19
C GLY A 222 12.26 -4.16 3.66
N ALA A 223 12.28 -4.63 2.42
CA ALA A 223 13.52 -4.98 1.70
C ALA A 223 14.32 -3.74 1.25
N GLY A 224 13.74 -2.54 1.39
CA GLY A 224 14.32 -1.25 1.03
C GLY A 224 14.10 -0.85 -0.43
N ILE A 225 14.51 0.38 -0.77
CA ILE A 225 14.28 0.95 -2.11
C ILE A 225 15.00 0.19 -3.23
N ASP A 226 16.10 -0.51 -2.91
CA ASP A 226 16.86 -1.32 -3.88
C ASP A 226 16.07 -2.55 -4.36
N ALA A 227 15.02 -2.96 -3.63
CA ALA A 227 14.12 -4.03 -4.04
C ALA A 227 13.00 -3.55 -4.98
N VAL A 228 12.90 -2.23 -5.24
CA VAL A 228 11.97 -1.70 -6.24
C VAL A 228 12.58 -1.91 -7.62
N SER A 229 11.97 -2.80 -8.40
CA SER A 229 12.39 -3.02 -9.78
C SER A 229 12.05 -1.81 -10.66
N GLU A 230 12.88 -1.52 -11.66
CA GLU A 230 12.52 -0.54 -12.69
C GLU A 230 11.56 -1.15 -13.72
N ASN A 231 11.62 -2.46 -13.93
CA ASN A 231 10.75 -3.18 -14.87
C ASN A 231 9.87 -4.20 -14.14
N ASP A 232 8.56 -4.13 -14.37
CA ASP A 232 7.59 -5.06 -13.78
C ASP A 232 7.86 -6.52 -14.18
N LEU A 233 8.37 -6.75 -15.41
CA LEU A 233 8.70 -8.09 -15.91
C LEU A 233 9.85 -8.76 -15.16
N ASP A 234 10.74 -8.01 -14.51
CA ASP A 234 11.86 -8.59 -13.74
C ASP A 234 11.34 -9.44 -12.56
N THR A 235 10.11 -9.14 -12.10
CA THR A 235 9.39 -9.90 -11.08
C THR A 235 9.17 -11.36 -11.48
N LEU A 236 9.06 -11.67 -12.77
CA LEU A 236 8.85 -13.04 -13.27
C LEU A 236 9.95 -13.99 -12.86
N ALA A 237 11.21 -13.54 -12.81
CA ALA A 237 12.33 -14.41 -12.46
C ALA A 237 12.24 -14.93 -11.02
N THR A 238 11.61 -14.15 -10.12
CA THR A 238 11.37 -14.55 -8.73
C THR A 238 10.23 -15.56 -8.62
N ILE A 239 9.17 -15.39 -9.42
CA ILE A 239 8.00 -16.30 -9.42
C ILE A 239 8.34 -17.62 -10.14
N PHE A 240 9.10 -17.52 -11.23
CA PHE A 240 9.36 -18.59 -12.18
C PHE A 240 10.87 -18.72 -12.48
N PRO A 241 11.69 -19.11 -11.49
CA PRO A 241 13.14 -19.20 -11.66
C PRO A 241 13.59 -20.22 -12.72
N SER A 242 12.72 -21.16 -13.09
CA SER A 242 12.96 -22.18 -14.11
C SER A 242 11.98 -22.08 -15.28
N GLY A 243 11.48 -20.87 -15.56
CA GLY A 243 10.47 -20.62 -16.57
C GLY A 243 9.04 -20.81 -16.06
N VAL A 244 8.09 -20.23 -16.79
CA VAL A 244 6.67 -20.21 -16.40
C VAL A 244 6.15 -21.64 -16.32
N ASN A 245 5.63 -22.01 -15.16
CA ASN A 245 5.08 -23.33 -14.93
C ASN A 245 3.82 -23.23 -14.06
N LYS A 246 2.84 -24.05 -14.40
CA LYS A 246 1.54 -24.09 -13.73
C LYS A 246 1.65 -24.43 -12.23
N ALA A 247 2.57 -25.32 -11.86
CA ALA A 247 2.72 -25.80 -10.49
C ALA A 247 3.11 -24.70 -9.50
N ALA A 248 3.97 -23.75 -9.92
CA ALA A 248 4.43 -22.63 -9.09
C ALA A 248 3.31 -21.66 -8.70
N ILE A 249 2.20 -21.65 -9.44
CA ILE A 249 1.09 -20.70 -9.28
C ILE A 249 -0.26 -21.39 -9.10
N SER A 250 -0.25 -22.59 -8.51
CA SER A 250 -1.48 -23.33 -8.16
C SER A 250 -2.41 -22.46 -7.29
N THR A 251 -3.72 -22.51 -7.55
CA THR A 251 -4.73 -21.83 -6.71
C THR A 251 -4.79 -22.43 -5.30
N LYS A 252 -4.44 -23.72 -5.16
CA LYS A 252 -4.31 -24.36 -3.84
C LYS A 252 -3.07 -23.88 -3.07
N GLY A 253 -2.13 -23.27 -3.77
CA GLY A 253 -0.91 -22.72 -3.19
C GLY A 253 -1.16 -21.49 -2.33
N GLN A 254 -0.06 -20.92 -1.85
CA GLN A 254 -0.02 -19.69 -1.07
C GLN A 254 1.27 -18.95 -1.44
N ILE A 255 1.17 -18.07 -2.43
CA ILE A 255 2.29 -17.25 -2.87
C ILE A 255 2.65 -16.24 -1.78
N ASN A 256 3.93 -16.17 -1.44
CA ASN A 256 4.42 -15.20 -0.48
C ASN A 256 4.78 -13.89 -1.20
N LEU A 257 3.81 -12.98 -1.31
CA LEU A 257 4.02 -11.69 -1.97
C LEU A 257 5.08 -10.83 -1.28
N ARG A 258 5.39 -11.06 0.01
CA ARG A 258 6.39 -10.31 0.77
C ARG A 258 7.82 -10.58 0.31
N GLU A 259 8.05 -11.73 -0.32
CA GLU A 259 9.35 -12.15 -0.84
C GLU A 259 9.56 -11.78 -2.32
N ILE A 260 8.58 -11.14 -2.95
CA ILE A 260 8.58 -10.88 -4.39
C ILE A 260 8.83 -9.39 -4.65
N PRO A 261 10.02 -9.01 -5.16
CA PRO A 261 10.27 -7.64 -5.60
C PRO A 261 9.24 -7.21 -6.64
N ILE A 262 8.78 -5.97 -6.58
CA ILE A 262 7.82 -5.42 -7.53
C ILE A 262 8.35 -4.15 -8.18
N GLY A 263 7.89 -3.89 -9.40
CA GLY A 263 8.21 -2.68 -10.17
C GLY A 263 7.55 -1.40 -9.63
N PHE A 264 7.23 -1.34 -8.34
CA PHE A 264 6.37 -0.32 -7.75
C PHE A 264 6.82 0.05 -6.33
N GLN A 265 7.11 1.34 -6.12
CA GLN A 265 7.52 1.87 -4.82
C GLN A 265 6.30 1.98 -3.89
N LEU A 266 6.34 1.39 -2.70
CA LEU A 266 5.34 1.63 -1.63
C LEU A 266 5.57 2.99 -0.92
N PRO A 267 4.63 3.51 -0.11
CA PRO A 267 4.81 4.79 0.57
C PRO A 267 5.97 4.73 1.56
N ASP A 268 6.83 5.74 1.59
CA ASP A 268 7.86 5.86 2.63
C ASP A 268 7.27 6.26 4.00
N TRP A 269 8.07 6.20 5.08
CA TRP A 269 7.54 6.48 6.42
C TRP A 269 6.95 7.88 6.57
N ASN A 270 7.50 8.89 5.87
CA ASN A 270 6.94 10.25 5.91
C ASN A 270 5.56 10.35 5.25
N HIS A 271 5.16 9.35 4.44
CA HIS A 271 3.83 9.24 3.85
C HIS A 271 2.89 8.30 4.60
N TRP A 272 3.37 7.66 5.68
CA TRP A 272 2.52 7.04 6.69
C TRP A 272 2.09 8.03 7.76
N VAL A 273 3.01 8.87 8.24
CA VAL A 273 2.74 9.85 9.30
C VAL A 273 1.75 10.92 8.81
N PRO A 274 0.70 11.24 9.58
CA PRO A 274 -0.27 12.27 9.21
C PRO A 274 0.38 13.64 9.09
N ARG A 275 0.13 14.33 7.98
CA ARG A 275 0.56 15.74 7.80
C ARG A 275 -0.27 16.71 8.65
N ILE A 276 -1.54 16.39 8.87
CA ILE A 276 -2.47 17.15 9.70
C ILE A 276 -3.06 16.16 10.69
N HIS A 277 -2.86 16.40 11.99
CA HIS A 277 -3.46 15.56 13.02
C HIS A 277 -4.98 15.81 13.11
N PRO A 278 -5.80 14.81 13.43
CA PRO A 278 -7.23 15.00 13.65
C PRO A 278 -7.60 16.06 14.70
N LYS A 279 -6.79 16.23 15.75
CA LYS A 279 -6.94 17.33 16.74
C LYS A 279 -6.88 18.70 16.05
N ASP A 280 -5.99 18.89 15.08
CA ASP A 280 -5.84 20.14 14.33
C ASP A 280 -6.89 20.29 13.22
N ALA A 281 -7.30 19.18 12.60
CA ALA A 281 -8.30 19.17 11.54
C ALA A 281 -9.72 19.44 12.05
N TRP A 282 -10.09 18.83 13.18
CA TRP A 282 -11.48 18.77 13.64
C TRP A 282 -11.70 19.27 15.07
N GLY A 283 -10.62 19.52 15.82
CA GLY A 283 -10.70 19.99 17.21
C GLY A 283 -11.48 19.04 18.11
N ASP A 284 -12.39 19.61 18.90
CA ASP A 284 -13.13 18.89 19.94
C ASP A 284 -14.05 17.81 19.37
N TYR A 285 -14.45 17.92 18.10
CA TYR A 285 -15.19 16.87 17.41
C TYR A 285 -14.39 15.57 17.40
N PHE A 286 -13.10 15.62 17.05
CA PHE A 286 -12.23 14.44 17.12
C PHE A 286 -11.90 14.08 18.56
N THR A 287 -11.49 15.04 19.39
CA THR A 287 -11.07 14.76 20.77
C THR A 287 -12.12 13.98 21.54
N ASN A 288 -13.41 14.30 21.33
CA ASN A 288 -14.55 13.66 22.00
C ASN A 288 -15.20 12.51 21.21
N SER A 289 -14.61 12.10 20.08
CA SER A 289 -15.12 10.98 19.26
C SER A 289 -14.76 9.63 19.87
N ASN A 290 -15.54 8.59 19.52
CA ASN A 290 -15.18 7.21 19.85
C ASN A 290 -13.90 6.76 19.13
N LEU A 291 -13.62 7.28 17.94
CA LEU A 291 -12.37 7.03 17.21
C LEU A 291 -11.13 7.35 18.07
N ASN A 292 -11.14 8.47 18.81
CA ASN A 292 -10.08 8.84 19.74
C ASN A 292 -10.18 8.06 21.07
N LYS A 293 -11.40 7.90 21.60
CA LYS A 293 -11.64 7.21 22.88
C LYS A 293 -11.14 5.76 22.88
N ASP A 294 -11.45 5.02 21.82
CA ASP A 294 -11.12 3.59 21.68
C ASP A 294 -9.62 3.34 21.58
N TYR A 295 -8.85 4.33 21.14
CA TYR A 295 -7.39 4.24 21.07
C TYR A 295 -6.69 4.88 22.27
N ALA A 296 -6.88 6.19 22.46
CA ALA A 296 -6.15 6.99 23.44
C ALA A 296 -6.80 6.99 24.83
N GLY A 297 -8.09 6.61 24.94
CA GLY A 297 -8.86 6.72 26.19
C GLY A 297 -9.28 8.15 26.52
N GLU A 298 -8.92 9.13 25.68
CA GLU A 298 -9.18 10.56 25.84
C GLU A 298 -10.60 10.95 25.41
N GLY A 299 -11.09 12.08 25.96
CA GLY A 299 -12.36 12.68 25.56
C GLY A 299 -13.63 12.04 26.17
N THR A 300 -14.77 12.56 25.72
CA THR A 300 -16.12 12.20 26.21
C THR A 300 -16.89 11.24 25.30
N GLY A 301 -16.21 10.51 24.42
CA GLY A 301 -16.83 9.47 23.60
C GLY A 301 -17.58 8.46 24.48
N SER A 302 -18.70 7.95 23.98
CA SER A 302 -19.57 7.02 24.72
C SER A 302 -19.00 5.60 24.83
N SER A 303 -17.94 5.30 24.10
CA SER A 303 -17.29 4.00 24.18
C SER A 303 -16.63 3.78 25.54
N ASN A 304 -16.89 2.61 26.11
CA ASN A 304 -16.24 2.10 27.32
C ASN A 304 -15.06 1.17 27.00
N TYR A 305 -14.69 1.06 25.72
CA TYR A 305 -13.67 0.18 25.21
C TYR A 305 -12.34 0.93 24.99
N ASN A 306 -11.20 0.24 25.17
CA ASN A 306 -9.89 0.77 24.79
C ASN A 306 -8.96 -0.36 24.33
N MET A 307 -8.54 -0.31 23.06
CA MET A 307 -7.79 -1.37 22.39
C MET A 307 -6.44 -1.64 23.05
N ARG A 308 -5.69 -0.56 23.38
CA ARG A 308 -4.39 -0.69 24.05
C ARG A 308 -4.51 -1.35 25.42
N THR A 309 -5.56 -1.00 26.17
CA THR A 309 -5.83 -1.59 27.49
C THR A 309 -6.16 -3.08 27.39
N GLN A 310 -6.97 -3.49 26.40
CA GLN A 310 -7.27 -4.91 26.18
C GLN A 310 -6.03 -5.71 25.78
N LEU A 311 -5.24 -5.19 24.85
CA LEU A 311 -3.99 -5.82 24.43
C LEU A 311 -2.97 -5.93 25.57
N ALA A 312 -2.85 -4.89 26.40
CA ALA A 312 -1.96 -4.90 27.56
C ALA A 312 -2.41 -5.91 28.64
N ASN A 313 -3.70 -5.96 28.96
CA ASN A 313 -4.22 -6.85 29.99
C ASN A 313 -4.31 -8.31 29.52
N GLY A 314 -4.72 -8.54 28.28
CA GLY A 314 -4.90 -9.87 27.70
C GLY A 314 -3.61 -10.50 27.16
N GLY A 315 -2.60 -9.68 26.86
CA GLY A 315 -1.28 -10.11 26.40
C GLY A 315 -1.34 -11.00 25.15
N THR A 316 -0.35 -11.89 25.05
CA THR A 316 -0.21 -12.80 23.89
C THR A 316 -1.43 -13.69 23.65
N SER A 317 -2.11 -14.16 24.70
CA SER A 317 -3.31 -15.01 24.56
C SER A 317 -4.44 -14.27 23.85
N TYR A 318 -4.67 -13.01 24.20
CA TYR A 318 -5.66 -12.17 23.53
C TYR A 318 -5.22 -11.80 22.11
N ALA A 319 -3.95 -11.43 21.92
CA ALA A 319 -3.39 -11.14 20.59
C ALA A 319 -3.45 -12.34 19.61
N GLN A 320 -3.42 -13.57 20.14
CA GLN A 320 -3.59 -14.81 19.37
C GLN A 320 -5.04 -15.25 19.25
N GLY A 321 -6.01 -14.46 19.73
CA GLY A 321 -7.43 -14.79 19.69
C GLY A 321 -7.85 -15.96 20.60
N LYS A 322 -7.00 -16.39 21.55
CA LYS A 322 -7.33 -17.47 22.49
C LYS A 322 -8.28 -17.01 23.59
N THR A 323 -8.20 -15.72 23.95
CA THR A 323 -9.09 -15.06 24.91
C THR A 323 -9.67 -13.79 24.28
N GLY A 324 -10.91 -13.43 24.60
CA GLY A 324 -11.58 -12.25 24.01
C GLY A 324 -11.78 -12.36 22.49
N ASP A 325 -12.03 -11.24 21.83
CA ASP A 325 -12.28 -11.17 20.38
C ASP A 325 -11.57 -9.96 19.75
N ILE A 326 -10.27 -10.14 19.49
CA ILE A 326 -9.43 -9.11 18.84
C ILE A 326 -9.94 -8.71 17.45
N PHE A 327 -10.63 -9.60 16.73
CA PHE A 327 -11.15 -9.29 15.39
C PHE A 327 -12.28 -8.30 15.47
N ASN A 328 -13.25 -8.57 16.33
CA ASN A 328 -14.39 -7.70 16.57
C ASN A 328 -13.96 -6.35 17.15
N ASP A 329 -12.99 -6.35 18.05
CA ASP A 329 -12.49 -5.13 18.67
C ASP A 329 -11.75 -4.23 17.67
N LEU A 330 -10.88 -4.81 16.82
CA LEU A 330 -10.23 -4.07 15.74
C LEU A 330 -11.25 -3.63 14.70
N TYR A 331 -12.27 -4.44 14.42
CA TYR A 331 -13.34 -4.09 13.51
C TYR A 331 -14.09 -2.85 13.97
N TYR A 332 -14.54 -2.82 15.23
CA TYR A 332 -15.33 -1.70 15.71
C TYR A 332 -14.52 -0.42 15.81
N TRP A 333 -13.29 -0.47 16.31
CA TRP A 333 -12.43 0.71 16.29
C TRP A 333 -12.16 1.20 14.87
N GLY A 334 -11.92 0.27 13.95
CA GLY A 334 -11.83 0.55 12.52
C GLY A 334 -13.04 1.30 11.97
N SER A 335 -14.23 0.76 12.22
CA SER A 335 -15.53 1.27 11.77
C SER A 335 -15.85 2.65 12.31
N GLU A 336 -15.28 3.05 13.46
CA GLU A 336 -15.41 4.41 13.95
C GLU A 336 -14.97 5.42 12.90
N LEU A 337 -13.85 5.20 12.19
CA LEU A 337 -13.47 6.05 11.07
C LEU A 337 -14.31 5.78 9.81
N GLY A 338 -14.41 4.53 9.38
CA GLY A 338 -14.93 4.24 8.03
C GLY A 338 -16.44 4.32 7.87
N GLU A 339 -17.21 4.29 8.97
CA GLU A 339 -18.67 4.26 8.92
C GLU A 339 -19.34 5.31 9.83
N ARG A 340 -18.68 5.72 10.93
CA ARG A 340 -19.32 6.51 11.99
C ARG A 340 -18.75 7.92 12.15
N PHE A 341 -17.55 8.17 11.63
CA PHE A 341 -16.90 9.46 11.71
C PHE A 341 -17.37 10.35 10.56
N THR A 342 -18.32 11.24 10.85
CA THR A 342 -18.85 12.22 9.89
C THR A 342 -18.31 13.60 10.22
N PRO A 343 -17.22 14.05 9.56
CA PRO A 343 -16.60 15.32 9.89
C PRO A 343 -17.55 16.51 9.68
N PRO A 344 -17.42 17.60 10.45
CA PRO A 344 -18.19 18.82 10.23
C PRO A 344 -17.99 19.38 8.81
N ASN A 345 -19.08 19.90 8.20
CA ASN A 345 -19.10 20.49 6.85
C ASN A 345 -18.73 19.53 5.71
N GLU A 346 -19.14 18.27 5.79
CA GLU A 346 -19.04 17.35 4.67
C GLU A 346 -20.01 17.74 3.55
N GLY A 347 -19.47 18.31 2.47
CA GLY A 347 -20.18 18.56 1.23
C GLY A 347 -19.92 17.40 0.28
N VAL A 348 -20.97 16.64 -0.01
CA VAL A 348 -21.16 15.61 -1.06
C VAL A 348 -19.90 14.90 -1.58
N SER A 349 -19.85 13.57 -1.50
CA SER A 349 -18.83 12.72 -2.13
C SER A 349 -18.47 13.20 -3.55
N GLY A 350 -17.18 13.34 -3.84
CA GLY A 350 -16.67 13.92 -5.10
C GLY A 350 -16.56 15.45 -5.14
N SER A 351 -16.97 16.18 -4.09
CA SER A 351 -16.88 17.65 -4.01
C SER A 351 -15.96 18.17 -2.90
N TYR A 352 -15.12 17.31 -2.32
CA TYR A 352 -14.16 17.71 -1.29
C TYR A 352 -13.15 18.75 -1.80
N THR A 353 -13.09 19.89 -1.11
CA THR A 353 -12.00 20.84 -1.28
C THR A 353 -10.65 20.20 -0.90
N ILE A 354 -9.54 20.71 -1.44
CA ILE A 354 -8.20 20.19 -1.13
C ILE A 354 -7.89 20.23 0.38
N ALA A 355 -8.40 21.22 1.11
CA ALA A 355 -8.24 21.29 2.56
C ALA A 355 -9.00 20.15 3.28
N GLN A 356 -10.24 19.85 2.87
CA GLN A 356 -11.01 18.72 3.40
C GLN A 356 -10.33 17.38 3.08
N GLN A 357 -9.84 17.19 1.85
CA GLN A 357 -9.07 16.00 1.47
C GLN A 357 -7.85 15.80 2.39
N LYS A 358 -7.05 16.86 2.62
CA LYS A 358 -5.88 16.80 3.51
C LYS A 358 -6.24 16.44 4.95
N ASN A 359 -7.33 17.00 5.48
CA ASN A 359 -7.81 16.71 6.83
C ASN A 359 -8.29 15.26 6.98
N LEU A 360 -9.08 14.76 6.02
CA LEU A 360 -9.60 13.40 6.04
C LEU A 360 -8.48 12.37 5.83
N TYR A 361 -7.57 12.62 4.88
CA TYR A 361 -6.40 11.80 4.63
C TYR A 361 -5.49 11.72 5.87
N GLY A 362 -5.23 12.85 6.53
CA GLY A 362 -4.49 12.87 7.79
C GLY A 362 -5.18 12.07 8.91
N THR A 363 -6.50 12.01 8.92
CA THR A 363 -7.27 11.21 9.88
C THR A 363 -7.16 9.71 9.61
N ALA A 364 -7.24 9.30 8.34
CA ALA A 364 -7.01 7.92 7.94
C ALA A 364 -5.57 7.47 8.21
N GLN A 365 -4.58 8.32 7.89
CA GLN A 365 -3.17 8.09 8.23
C GLN A 365 -2.96 7.96 9.75
N TRP A 366 -3.64 8.76 10.56
CA TRP A 366 -3.57 8.63 12.02
C TRP A 366 -4.06 7.25 12.49
N GLN A 367 -5.23 6.79 12.03
CA GLN A 367 -5.73 5.46 12.43
C GLN A 367 -4.79 4.34 11.98
N LEU A 368 -4.21 4.45 10.78
CA LEU A 368 -3.20 3.50 10.29
C LEU A 368 -1.92 3.53 11.15
N MET A 369 -1.39 4.72 11.46
CA MET A 369 -0.21 4.89 12.31
C MET A 369 -0.43 4.30 13.70
N LYS A 370 -1.62 4.49 14.28
CA LYS A 370 -1.98 3.92 15.56
C LYS A 370 -2.16 2.41 15.48
N SER A 371 -2.66 1.88 14.35
CA SER A 371 -2.71 0.43 14.09
C SER A 371 -1.31 -0.18 13.99
N TRP A 372 -0.38 0.51 13.32
CA TRP A 372 1.03 0.13 13.28
C TRP A 372 1.64 0.13 14.68
N GLU A 373 1.36 1.16 15.50
CA GLU A 373 1.85 1.25 16.88
C GLU A 373 1.37 0.04 17.72
N LEU A 374 0.09 -0.33 17.60
CA LEU A 374 -0.43 -1.56 18.22
C LEU A 374 0.31 -2.81 17.73
N ALA A 375 0.57 -2.88 16.42
CA ALA A 375 1.23 -4.04 15.83
C ALA A 375 2.65 -4.24 16.35
N GLN A 376 3.39 -3.14 16.51
CA GLN A 376 4.74 -3.16 17.04
C GLN A 376 4.76 -3.42 18.56
N ASP A 377 3.97 -2.67 19.34
CA ASP A 377 4.02 -2.71 20.80
C ASP A 377 3.53 -4.05 21.39
N PHE A 378 2.61 -4.73 20.69
CA PHE A 378 2.00 -5.99 21.14
C PHE A 378 2.39 -7.20 20.27
N SER A 379 3.42 -7.06 19.43
CA SER A 379 3.93 -8.13 18.56
C SER A 379 2.84 -8.79 17.70
N LEU A 380 1.88 -8.00 17.22
CA LEU A 380 0.74 -8.52 16.48
C LEU A 380 1.16 -9.17 15.16
N GLU A 381 2.26 -8.73 14.57
CA GLU A 381 2.75 -9.22 13.27
C GLU A 381 3.07 -10.72 13.25
N THR A 382 3.39 -11.29 14.43
CA THR A 382 3.59 -12.73 14.64
C THR A 382 2.39 -13.42 15.29
N ASN A 383 1.56 -12.69 16.04
CA ASN A 383 0.43 -13.26 16.76
C ASN A 383 -0.85 -13.31 15.93
N CYS A 384 -1.07 -12.35 15.05
CA CYS A 384 -2.25 -12.24 14.19
C CYS A 384 -2.42 -13.43 13.23
N PRO A 385 -1.37 -14.00 12.63
CA PRO A 385 -1.51 -15.27 11.93
C PRO A 385 -2.15 -16.39 12.76
N THR A 386 -1.77 -16.50 14.04
CA THR A 386 -2.39 -17.46 14.96
C THR A 386 -3.83 -17.07 15.28
N ALA A 387 -4.13 -15.77 15.39
CA ALA A 387 -5.47 -15.27 15.62
C ALA A 387 -6.42 -15.60 14.44
N TRP A 388 -5.96 -15.46 13.19
CA TRP A 388 -6.71 -15.89 12.00
C TRP A 388 -7.09 -17.38 12.08
N VAL A 389 -6.16 -18.25 12.47
CA VAL A 389 -6.48 -19.69 12.66
C VAL A 389 -7.46 -19.88 13.82
N THR A 390 -7.21 -19.23 14.96
CA THR A 390 -7.94 -19.49 16.22
C THR A 390 -9.36 -18.93 16.19
N LYS A 391 -9.59 -17.77 15.58
CA LYS A 391 -10.89 -17.09 15.53
C LYS A 391 -11.68 -17.37 14.28
N GLU A 392 -11.00 -17.32 13.13
CA GLU A 392 -11.66 -17.37 11.83
C GLU A 392 -11.54 -18.74 11.16
N ASN A 393 -10.89 -19.72 11.82
CA ASN A 393 -10.57 -21.03 11.24
C ASN A 393 -9.87 -20.89 9.87
N ALA A 394 -9.04 -19.85 9.73
CA ALA A 394 -8.41 -19.49 8.47
C ALA A 394 -7.43 -20.60 8.03
N PRO A 395 -7.63 -21.21 6.84
CA PRO A 395 -6.85 -22.39 6.42
C PRO A 395 -5.49 -22.03 5.81
N LYS A 396 -5.23 -20.74 5.54
CA LYS A 396 -4.04 -20.24 4.83
C LYS A 396 -3.36 -19.12 5.61
N ALA A 397 -3.13 -19.33 6.90
CA ALA A 397 -2.42 -18.35 7.72
C ALA A 397 -1.05 -18.00 7.15
N GLU A 398 -0.78 -16.70 7.02
CA GLU A 398 0.52 -16.19 6.61
C GLU A 398 1.57 -16.38 7.70
N LYS A 399 2.87 -16.41 7.37
CA LYS A 399 3.94 -16.45 8.39
C LYS A 399 3.95 -15.20 9.26
N ARG A 400 3.63 -14.04 8.66
CA ARG A 400 3.54 -12.72 9.28
C ARG A 400 2.36 -11.99 8.69
N GLY A 401 1.70 -11.17 9.50
CA GLY A 401 0.57 -10.38 9.03
C GLY A 401 -0.15 -9.66 10.14
N TRP A 402 -1.08 -8.80 9.77
CA TRP A 402 -2.02 -8.14 10.66
C TRP A 402 -3.33 -8.94 10.72
N CYS A 403 -4.14 -8.69 11.75
CA CYS A 403 -5.42 -9.38 11.99
C CYS A 403 -6.58 -8.40 12.01
N GLY A 404 -7.79 -8.95 11.95
CA GLY A 404 -9.03 -8.21 11.83
C GLY A 404 -9.52 -8.15 10.39
N TYR A 405 -10.85 -8.10 10.25
CA TYR A 405 -11.50 -7.88 8.96
C TYR A 405 -11.42 -6.42 8.50
N TRP A 406 -11.17 -5.49 9.42
CA TRP A 406 -11.11 -4.08 9.04
C TRP A 406 -9.86 -3.75 8.23
N ARG A 407 -10.05 -2.93 7.20
CA ARG A 407 -9.08 -2.66 6.15
C ARG A 407 -8.28 -1.39 6.44
N PHE A 408 -7.60 -1.32 7.58
CA PHE A 408 -6.90 -0.10 8.04
C PHE A 408 -5.98 0.51 6.97
N VAL A 409 -5.25 -0.33 6.24
CA VAL A 409 -4.32 0.10 5.19
C VAL A 409 -5.10 0.55 3.95
N PHE A 410 -6.01 -0.30 3.49
CA PHE A 410 -6.84 -0.06 2.30
C PHE A 410 -7.64 1.24 2.41
N ASN A 411 -8.19 1.53 3.60
CA ASN A 411 -9.02 2.68 3.85
C ASN A 411 -8.25 4.00 3.79
N VAL A 412 -6.92 4.03 3.88
CA VAL A 412 -6.14 5.27 3.64
C VAL A 412 -6.19 5.69 2.17
N SER A 413 -6.47 4.76 1.25
CA SER A 413 -6.49 5.03 -0.18
C SER A 413 -7.40 6.22 -0.53
N PRO A 414 -6.93 7.20 -1.32
CA PRO A 414 -7.77 8.32 -1.75
C PRO A 414 -8.97 7.88 -2.60
N HIS A 415 -8.90 6.69 -3.20
CA HIS A 415 -10.05 6.09 -3.87
C HIS A 415 -11.15 5.70 -2.88
N ILE A 416 -10.79 5.06 -1.76
CA ILE A 416 -11.75 4.69 -0.70
C ILE A 416 -12.29 5.91 0.02
N GLN A 417 -11.45 6.93 0.20
CA GLN A 417 -11.85 8.22 0.76
C GLN A 417 -12.73 9.06 -0.19
N GLY A 418 -13.00 8.59 -1.41
CA GLY A 418 -13.89 9.27 -2.36
C GLY A 418 -13.33 10.60 -2.89
N PHE A 419 -12.01 10.76 -2.94
CA PHE A 419 -11.39 11.99 -3.43
C PHE A 419 -11.47 12.06 -4.95
N PRO A 420 -11.79 13.23 -5.53
CA PRO A 420 -11.78 13.42 -6.98
C PRO A 420 -10.35 13.33 -7.53
N ALA A 421 -10.14 12.49 -8.54
CA ALA A 421 -8.82 12.27 -9.13
C ALA A 421 -8.34 13.47 -9.98
N ASP A 422 -9.26 14.18 -10.61
CA ASP A 422 -9.05 15.40 -11.40
C ASP A 422 -8.75 16.63 -10.54
N ASN A 423 -9.23 16.66 -9.29
CA ASN A 423 -8.93 17.71 -8.30
C ASN A 423 -8.34 17.12 -7.02
N SER A 424 -7.27 16.34 -7.15
CA SER A 424 -6.69 15.62 -6.03
C SER A 424 -5.66 16.44 -5.24
N MET A 425 -5.62 16.26 -3.92
CA MET A 425 -4.57 16.80 -3.03
C MET A 425 -3.14 16.34 -3.38
N PHE A 426 -2.99 15.33 -4.24
CA PHE A 426 -1.70 14.87 -4.76
C PHE A 426 -1.26 15.60 -6.05
N GLY A 427 -2.03 16.58 -6.51
CA GLY A 427 -1.66 17.48 -7.61
C GLY A 427 -1.85 16.92 -9.02
N SER A 428 -2.09 15.61 -9.18
CA SER A 428 -2.40 15.00 -10.49
C SER A 428 -3.17 13.68 -10.34
N ALA A 429 -3.88 13.28 -11.40
CA ALA A 429 -4.57 12.00 -11.46
C ALA A 429 -3.59 10.81 -11.37
N VAL A 430 -2.42 10.89 -12.00
CA VAL A 430 -1.41 9.82 -11.91
C VAL A 430 -0.89 9.66 -10.47
N ALA A 431 -0.59 10.77 -9.77
CA ALA A 431 -0.16 10.70 -8.37
C ALA A 431 -1.28 10.17 -7.46
N HIS A 432 -2.54 10.53 -7.73
CA HIS A 432 -3.71 9.98 -7.05
C HIS A 432 -3.77 8.45 -7.20
N TYR A 433 -3.70 7.93 -8.42
CA TYR A 433 -3.78 6.48 -8.65
C TYR A 433 -2.55 5.72 -8.17
N VAL A 434 -1.36 6.33 -8.18
CA VAL A 434 -0.17 5.76 -7.52
C VAL A 434 -0.42 5.61 -6.03
N LYS A 435 -0.87 6.66 -5.33
CA LYS A 435 -1.14 6.58 -3.89
C LYS A 435 -2.26 5.57 -3.58
N ALA A 436 -3.30 5.48 -4.41
CA ALA A 436 -4.33 4.46 -4.27
C ALA A 436 -3.76 3.03 -4.40
N ASN A 437 -2.96 2.76 -5.43
CA ASN A 437 -2.33 1.47 -5.67
C ASN A 437 -1.33 1.09 -4.56
N GLN A 438 -0.59 2.06 -4.03
CA GLN A 438 0.34 1.86 -2.92
C GLN A 438 -0.35 1.26 -1.69
N TRP A 439 -1.46 1.86 -1.25
CA TRP A 439 -2.23 1.36 -0.11
C TRP A 439 -2.91 0.02 -0.40
N TYR A 440 -3.39 -0.18 -1.62
CA TYR A 440 -4.04 -1.44 -2.03
C TYR A 440 -3.07 -2.61 -2.07
N TYR A 441 -1.85 -2.41 -2.55
CA TYR A 441 -0.84 -3.47 -2.59
C TYR A 441 -0.31 -3.78 -1.20
N LEU A 442 -0.14 -2.75 -0.36
CA LEU A 442 0.27 -2.93 1.02
C LEU A 442 -0.78 -3.71 1.84
N GLN A 443 -2.08 -3.54 1.58
CA GLN A 443 -3.14 -4.32 2.22
C GLN A 443 -2.95 -5.82 2.03
N ILE A 444 -2.64 -6.29 0.81
CA ILE A 444 -2.47 -7.74 0.56
C ILE A 444 -1.13 -8.29 1.05
N LEU A 445 -0.15 -7.44 1.29
CA LEU A 445 1.12 -7.82 1.95
C LEU A 445 0.92 -8.03 3.46
N LEU A 446 0.16 -7.13 4.09
CA LEU A 446 -0.03 -7.11 5.54
C LEU A 446 -1.18 -8.01 5.98
N ASN A 447 -2.31 -8.00 5.28
CA ASN A 447 -3.51 -8.71 5.69
C ASN A 447 -4.36 -9.12 4.47
N PRO A 448 -3.97 -10.20 3.75
CA PRO A 448 -4.75 -10.74 2.64
C PRO A 448 -6.03 -11.47 3.10
N GLY A 449 -6.12 -11.86 4.37
CA GLY A 449 -7.27 -12.59 4.94
C GLY A 449 -7.00 -14.05 5.33
N SER A 450 -5.82 -14.58 5.02
CA SER A 450 -5.40 -15.94 5.41
C SER A 450 -6.36 -17.06 4.96
N GLY A 451 -7.09 -16.84 3.87
CA GLY A 451 -8.12 -17.74 3.35
C GLY A 451 -9.45 -17.71 4.09
N ALA A 452 -9.65 -16.82 5.07
CA ALA A 452 -10.94 -16.68 5.78
C ALA A 452 -11.92 -15.70 5.11
N HIS A 453 -11.49 -15.06 4.00
CA HIS A 453 -12.23 -14.13 3.14
C HIS A 453 -13.72 -13.93 3.47
N ASN A 454 -14.17 -12.69 3.62
CA ASN A 454 -15.57 -12.38 3.86
C ASN A 454 -16.02 -11.20 2.99
N VAL A 455 -16.65 -11.50 1.86
CA VAL A 455 -17.16 -10.53 0.87
C VAL A 455 -16.07 -9.64 0.29
N HIS A 456 -15.75 -8.54 0.98
CA HIS A 456 -14.77 -7.54 0.59
C HIS A 456 -13.77 -7.27 1.73
N LEU A 457 -13.75 -8.14 2.74
CA LEU A 457 -12.93 -8.05 3.94
C LEU A 457 -12.00 -9.26 4.06
N PRO A 458 -10.75 -9.06 4.51
CA PRO A 458 -10.08 -7.77 4.73
C PRO A 458 -9.56 -7.11 3.44
N THR A 459 -9.80 -7.71 2.28
CA THR A 459 -9.38 -7.19 0.98
C THR A 459 -10.57 -7.16 0.02
N ASP A 460 -10.74 -6.02 -0.67
CA ASP A 460 -11.69 -5.90 -1.77
C ASP A 460 -10.94 -6.10 -3.10
N TRP A 461 -10.96 -7.34 -3.59
CA TRP A 461 -10.12 -7.80 -4.69
C TRP A 461 -10.44 -7.09 -6.01
N GLN A 462 -11.72 -7.07 -6.40
CA GLN A 462 -12.12 -6.56 -7.71
C GLN A 462 -11.86 -5.04 -7.89
N TYR A 463 -12.04 -4.24 -6.83
CA TYR A 463 -11.73 -2.81 -6.87
C TYR A 463 -10.23 -2.57 -7.17
N ALA A 464 -9.35 -3.45 -6.69
CA ALA A 464 -7.93 -3.36 -6.97
C ALA A 464 -7.61 -3.52 -8.47
N TYR A 465 -8.30 -4.45 -9.15
CA TYR A 465 -8.12 -4.69 -10.59
C TYR A 465 -8.50 -3.45 -11.41
N GLY A 466 -9.62 -2.79 -11.05
CA GLY A 466 -10.01 -1.52 -11.66
C GLY A 466 -8.99 -0.40 -11.45
N LEU A 467 -8.41 -0.29 -10.25
CA LEU A 467 -7.40 0.73 -9.95
C LEU A 467 -6.07 0.51 -10.66
N LEU A 468 -5.70 -0.75 -10.94
CA LEU A 468 -4.55 -1.07 -11.79
C LEU A 468 -4.77 -0.54 -13.21
N ASN A 469 -5.97 -0.72 -13.76
CA ASN A 469 -6.33 -0.17 -15.07
C ASN A 469 -6.35 1.37 -15.08
N ASN A 470 -6.88 2.01 -14.03
CA ASN A 470 -6.84 3.48 -13.92
C ASN A 470 -5.40 4.02 -13.85
N LEU A 471 -4.49 3.30 -13.18
CA LEU A 471 -3.08 3.66 -13.15
C LEU A 471 -2.43 3.47 -14.53
N LEU A 472 -2.73 2.38 -15.24
CA LEU A 472 -2.28 2.19 -16.63
C LEU A 472 -2.75 3.35 -17.52
N GLN A 473 -4.02 3.74 -17.45
CA GLN A 473 -4.56 4.82 -18.27
C GLN A 473 -3.91 6.19 -17.96
N SER A 474 -3.66 6.48 -16.67
CA SER A 474 -3.09 7.76 -16.25
C SER A 474 -1.56 7.86 -16.42
N SER A 475 -0.84 6.74 -16.35
CA SER A 475 0.63 6.70 -16.47
C SER A 475 1.13 6.24 -17.84
N GLY A 476 0.29 5.56 -18.61
CA GLY A 476 0.68 4.84 -19.83
C GLY A 476 1.59 3.63 -19.59
N ARG A 477 1.83 3.24 -18.32
CA ARG A 477 2.73 2.14 -17.94
C ARG A 477 1.94 0.86 -17.62
N PRO A 478 2.09 -0.21 -18.42
CA PRO A 478 1.55 -1.52 -18.08
C PRO A 478 2.37 -2.20 -16.97
N GLU A 479 1.68 -2.90 -16.07
CA GLU A 479 2.25 -3.68 -14.96
C GLU A 479 1.58 -5.07 -14.91
N PRO A 480 1.73 -5.90 -15.96
CA PRO A 480 1.02 -7.17 -16.09
C PRO A 480 1.33 -8.16 -14.97
N ILE A 481 2.54 -8.15 -14.42
CA ILE A 481 2.98 -9.10 -13.39
C ILE A 481 2.46 -8.67 -12.02
N ARG A 482 2.47 -7.37 -11.70
CA ARG A 482 1.82 -6.87 -10.49
C ARG A 482 0.31 -7.14 -10.51
N ASN A 483 -0.34 -6.97 -11.66
CA ASN A 483 -1.74 -7.32 -11.85
C ASN A 483 -1.97 -8.84 -11.66
N PHE A 484 -1.17 -9.66 -12.32
CA PHE A 484 -1.20 -11.12 -12.17
C PHE A 484 -1.04 -11.58 -10.72
N LEU A 485 -0.08 -11.03 -9.97
CA LEU A 485 0.17 -11.37 -8.57
C LEU A 485 -1.05 -11.06 -7.68
N TYR A 486 -1.73 -9.94 -7.93
CA TYR A 486 -2.94 -9.57 -7.20
C TYR A 486 -4.06 -10.60 -7.44
N VAL A 487 -4.31 -10.95 -8.71
CA VAL A 487 -5.36 -11.92 -9.09
C VAL A 487 -5.01 -13.32 -8.59
N LEU A 488 -3.74 -13.74 -8.71
CA LEU A 488 -3.27 -15.03 -8.20
C LEU A 488 -3.46 -15.13 -6.68
N LYS A 489 -3.09 -14.07 -5.95
CA LYS A 489 -3.27 -14.05 -4.50
C LYS A 489 -4.75 -14.14 -4.14
N GLY A 490 -5.62 -13.39 -4.82
CA GLY A 490 -7.07 -13.50 -4.64
C GLY A 490 -7.59 -14.92 -4.86
N ALA A 491 -7.25 -15.53 -6.01
CA ALA A 491 -7.62 -16.91 -6.31
C ALA A 491 -7.12 -17.89 -5.24
N GLN A 492 -5.90 -17.70 -4.72
CA GLN A 492 -5.39 -18.50 -3.61
C GLN A 492 -6.14 -18.28 -2.30
N GLU A 493 -6.54 -17.05 -1.97
CA GLU A 493 -7.34 -16.80 -0.77
C GLU A 493 -8.75 -17.43 -0.86
N MET A 494 -9.30 -17.57 -2.07
CA MET A 494 -10.62 -18.18 -2.32
C MET A 494 -10.62 -19.70 -2.44
N ASP A 495 -9.51 -20.32 -2.87
CA ASP A 495 -9.35 -21.78 -2.89
C ASP A 495 -8.98 -22.28 -1.48
N ASN A 496 -9.90 -22.04 -0.54
CA ASN A 496 -9.73 -22.21 0.90
C ASN A 496 -10.50 -23.42 1.46
N GLY A 497 -11.10 -24.25 0.60
CA GLY A 497 -11.88 -25.41 1.01
C GLY A 497 -13.36 -25.14 1.31
N VAL A 498 -13.82 -23.87 1.27
CA VAL A 498 -15.26 -23.54 1.37
C VAL A 498 -16.01 -23.89 0.07
N GLY A 499 -15.35 -23.71 -1.09
CA GLY A 499 -15.93 -24.00 -2.39
C GLY A 499 -16.99 -22.99 -2.83
N VAL A 500 -17.97 -23.42 -3.62
CA VAL A 500 -18.89 -22.53 -4.37
C VAL A 500 -20.29 -22.42 -3.78
N THR A 501 -20.53 -23.12 -2.67
CA THR A 501 -21.81 -23.11 -1.94
C THR A 501 -21.94 -21.93 -0.99
N ASP A 502 -20.83 -21.28 -0.68
CA ASP A 502 -20.76 -20.03 0.06
C ASP A 502 -19.77 -19.10 -0.63
N VAL A 503 -20.24 -18.40 -1.67
CA VAL A 503 -19.44 -17.43 -2.44
C VAL A 503 -19.13 -16.16 -1.64
N THR A 504 -19.64 -16.03 -0.41
CA THR A 504 -19.21 -14.94 0.47
C THR A 504 -17.85 -15.21 1.08
N ARG A 505 -17.43 -16.48 1.14
CA ARG A 505 -16.16 -16.90 1.71
C ARG A 505 -15.28 -17.74 0.80
N GLY A 506 -15.87 -18.49 -0.12
CA GLY A 506 -15.17 -19.47 -0.95
C GLY A 506 -14.86 -19.00 -2.36
N TRP A 507 -14.92 -19.94 -3.30
CA TRP A 507 -14.52 -19.75 -4.69
C TRP A 507 -15.56 -18.93 -5.47
N THR A 508 -15.15 -17.80 -6.04
CA THR A 508 -16.00 -16.91 -6.84
C THR A 508 -15.36 -16.61 -8.18
N ILE A 509 -16.18 -16.44 -9.22
CA ILE A 509 -15.69 -15.98 -10.54
C ILE A 509 -15.34 -14.49 -10.55
N ARG A 510 -15.92 -13.71 -9.63
CA ARG A 510 -15.71 -12.26 -9.54
C ARG A 510 -14.29 -11.91 -9.16
N ASP A 511 -13.76 -12.60 -8.15
CA ASP A 511 -12.53 -12.17 -7.49
C ASP A 511 -11.30 -13.01 -7.93
N SER A 512 -11.51 -14.10 -8.67
CA SER A 512 -10.45 -15.00 -9.17
C SER A 512 -10.29 -15.07 -10.70
N SER A 513 -11.03 -14.24 -11.43
CA SER A 513 -11.23 -14.36 -12.88
C SER A 513 -9.91 -14.38 -13.70
N PRO A 514 -9.75 -15.32 -14.65
CA PRO A 514 -8.60 -15.33 -15.57
C PRO A 514 -8.65 -14.16 -16.57
N LEU A 515 -9.81 -13.55 -16.77
CA LEU A 515 -9.94 -12.38 -17.64
C LEU A 515 -9.32 -11.14 -17.01
N ASP A 516 -9.19 -11.07 -15.68
CA ASP A 516 -8.45 -9.98 -15.04
C ASP A 516 -6.94 -10.13 -15.24
N VAL A 517 -6.43 -11.36 -15.39
CA VAL A 517 -5.01 -11.60 -15.76
C VAL A 517 -4.74 -11.22 -17.22
N TRP A 518 -5.63 -11.57 -18.14
CA TRP A 518 -5.46 -11.27 -19.57
C TRP A 518 -5.83 -9.81 -19.93
N ASN A 519 -6.86 -9.25 -19.29
CA ASN A 519 -7.48 -7.93 -19.49
C ASN A 519 -6.97 -7.09 -20.68
N GLY A 520 -7.60 -7.30 -21.84
CA GLY A 520 -7.32 -6.56 -23.08
C GLY A 520 -6.04 -6.98 -23.80
N GLY A 521 -5.33 -7.98 -23.29
CA GLY A 521 -4.19 -8.62 -23.95
C GLY A 521 -3.09 -7.65 -24.32
N GLN A 522 -2.59 -7.79 -25.54
CA GLN A 522 -1.53 -6.93 -26.12
C GLN A 522 -1.96 -5.47 -26.28
N ASN A 523 -3.27 -5.18 -26.27
CA ASN A 523 -3.80 -3.82 -26.30
C ASN A 523 -4.10 -3.26 -24.89
N GLY A 524 -4.08 -4.12 -23.87
CA GLY A 524 -4.40 -3.80 -22.49
C GLY A 524 -3.19 -3.98 -21.57
N VAL A 525 -3.37 -4.80 -20.52
CA VAL A 525 -2.37 -4.93 -19.45
C VAL A 525 -1.04 -5.54 -19.91
N TRP A 526 -1.02 -6.27 -21.03
CA TRP A 526 0.20 -6.89 -21.59
C TRP A 526 0.88 -6.05 -22.67
N LYS A 527 0.41 -4.82 -22.92
CA LYS A 527 0.97 -3.93 -23.94
C LYS A 527 2.50 -3.79 -23.80
N GLY A 528 3.21 -4.02 -24.90
CA GLY A 528 4.67 -3.92 -24.95
C GLY A 528 5.42 -5.11 -24.33
N THR A 529 4.71 -6.11 -23.80
CA THR A 529 5.30 -7.40 -23.38
C THR A 529 5.32 -8.37 -24.57
N SER A 530 6.29 -9.27 -24.62
CA SER A 530 6.33 -10.27 -25.69
C SER A 530 5.08 -11.17 -25.65
N PRO A 531 4.45 -11.48 -26.80
CA PRO A 531 3.30 -12.39 -26.84
C PRO A 531 3.58 -13.76 -26.21
N ALA A 532 4.81 -14.27 -26.36
CA ALA A 532 5.20 -15.54 -25.75
C ALA A 532 5.16 -15.49 -24.21
N THR A 533 5.57 -14.38 -23.60
CA THR A 533 5.51 -14.19 -22.15
C THR A 533 4.07 -14.08 -21.66
N GLU A 534 3.24 -13.28 -22.33
CA GLU A 534 1.81 -13.19 -22.04
C GLU A 534 1.15 -14.57 -22.10
N GLN A 535 1.27 -15.23 -23.25
CA GLN A 535 0.68 -16.55 -23.46
C GLN A 535 1.12 -17.53 -22.38
N ALA A 536 2.41 -17.57 -22.04
CA ALA A 536 2.90 -18.48 -21.01
C ALA A 536 2.22 -18.23 -19.64
N VAL A 537 2.13 -16.99 -19.20
CA VAL A 537 1.55 -16.64 -17.89
C VAL A 537 0.03 -16.82 -17.89
N VAL A 538 -0.65 -16.27 -18.89
CA VAL A 538 -2.12 -16.36 -19.02
C VAL A 538 -2.55 -17.82 -19.15
N ASN A 539 -1.86 -18.64 -19.96
CA ASN A 539 -2.19 -20.06 -20.12
C ASN A 539 -1.98 -20.84 -18.81
N ALA A 540 -0.89 -20.57 -18.09
CA ALA A 540 -0.62 -21.24 -16.82
C ALA A 540 -1.69 -20.91 -15.78
N PHE A 541 -2.09 -19.64 -15.67
CA PHE A 541 -3.14 -19.21 -14.73
C PHE A 541 -4.52 -19.73 -15.15
N LEU A 542 -4.92 -19.55 -16.41
CA LEU A 542 -6.20 -20.03 -16.93
C LEU A 542 -6.34 -21.55 -16.73
N SER A 543 -5.26 -22.31 -16.95
CA SER A 543 -5.28 -23.76 -16.71
C SER A 543 -5.48 -24.12 -15.23
N ASN A 544 -4.84 -23.40 -14.30
CA ASN A 544 -5.08 -23.59 -12.86
C ASN A 544 -6.50 -23.22 -12.46
N TRP A 545 -6.97 -22.06 -12.91
CA TRP A 545 -8.33 -21.59 -12.65
C TRP A 545 -9.38 -22.56 -13.17
N MET A 546 -9.18 -23.10 -14.37
CA MET A 546 -10.09 -24.10 -14.95
C MET A 546 -10.12 -25.39 -14.15
N ASP A 547 -8.96 -25.89 -13.68
CA ASP A 547 -8.93 -27.10 -12.85
C ASP A 547 -9.70 -26.94 -11.55
N THR A 548 -9.59 -25.78 -10.90
CA THR A 548 -10.32 -25.49 -9.66
C THR A 548 -11.80 -25.27 -9.92
N THR A 549 -12.16 -24.39 -10.86
CA THR A 549 -13.55 -24.07 -11.20
C THR A 549 -14.33 -25.30 -11.67
N THR A 550 -13.72 -26.19 -12.46
CA THR A 550 -14.38 -27.42 -12.96
C THR A 550 -14.37 -28.57 -11.97
N SER A 551 -13.66 -28.46 -10.85
CA SER A 551 -13.74 -29.45 -9.76
C SER A 551 -15.07 -29.39 -8.99
N PHE A 552 -15.77 -28.26 -9.07
CA PHE A 552 -17.08 -28.08 -8.45
C PHE A 552 -18.22 -28.48 -9.41
N ASN A 553 -19.21 -29.22 -8.90
CA ASN A 553 -20.42 -29.51 -9.67
C ASN A 553 -21.20 -28.21 -9.91
N ILE A 554 -21.52 -27.91 -11.18
CA ILE A 554 -22.22 -26.68 -11.57
C ILE A 554 -23.54 -26.46 -10.81
N THR A 555 -24.23 -27.53 -10.37
CA THR A 555 -25.50 -27.44 -9.64
C THR A 555 -25.33 -26.99 -8.19
N THR A 556 -24.11 -27.02 -7.66
CA THR A 556 -23.80 -26.61 -6.28
C THR A 556 -23.43 -25.14 -6.16
N TRP A 557 -23.13 -24.48 -7.28
CA TRP A 557 -22.86 -23.05 -7.29
C TRP A 557 -24.08 -22.28 -6.81
N GLN A 558 -23.86 -21.33 -5.90
CA GLN A 558 -24.87 -20.32 -5.60
C GLN A 558 -25.22 -19.56 -6.88
N ARG A 559 -26.52 -19.29 -7.06
CA ARG A 559 -27.04 -18.75 -8.31
C ARG A 559 -28.21 -17.80 -8.09
N GLU A 560 -28.19 -16.69 -8.82
CA GLU A 560 -29.31 -15.75 -8.93
C GLU A 560 -30.62 -16.48 -9.29
N GLY A 561 -31.67 -16.23 -8.51
CA GLY A 561 -33.00 -16.79 -8.73
C GLY A 561 -33.16 -18.27 -8.36
N ALA A 562 -32.12 -18.94 -7.85
CA ALA A 562 -32.21 -20.30 -7.34
C ALA A 562 -32.47 -20.32 -5.82
N ALA A 563 -32.84 -21.48 -5.27
CA ALA A 563 -33.10 -21.64 -3.84
C ALA A 563 -31.86 -21.39 -2.95
N ASN A 564 -30.66 -21.51 -3.53
CA ASN A 564 -29.38 -21.25 -2.87
C ASN A 564 -28.79 -19.87 -3.19
N ALA A 565 -29.59 -18.94 -3.73
CA ALA A 565 -29.15 -17.59 -4.05
C ALA A 565 -28.59 -16.85 -2.83
N VAL A 566 -27.57 -16.02 -3.05
CA VAL A 566 -27.05 -15.12 -2.01
C VAL A 566 -28.06 -13.99 -1.79
N ALA A 567 -28.38 -13.72 -0.53
CA ALA A 567 -29.27 -12.60 -0.19
C ALA A 567 -28.68 -11.27 -0.72
N GLY A 568 -29.49 -10.53 -1.50
CA GLY A 568 -29.09 -9.26 -2.11
C GLY A 568 -28.44 -9.37 -3.50
N GLU A 569 -28.00 -10.56 -3.93
CA GLU A 569 -27.51 -10.79 -5.30
C GLU A 569 -28.68 -11.14 -6.23
N THR A 570 -29.51 -10.15 -6.54
CA THR A 570 -30.74 -10.30 -7.34
C THR A 570 -30.62 -9.85 -8.79
N THR A 571 -29.43 -9.37 -9.20
CA THR A 571 -29.16 -8.91 -10.55
C THR A 571 -27.76 -9.34 -11.01
N CYS A 572 -27.66 -9.78 -12.27
CA CYS A 572 -26.41 -10.19 -12.90
C CYS A 572 -25.56 -8.98 -13.30
N GLY A 573 -24.74 -8.49 -12.35
CA GLY A 573 -23.76 -7.41 -12.55
C GLY A 573 -22.36 -7.75 -12.04
N TRP A 574 -21.42 -6.82 -12.17
CA TRP A 574 -20.03 -7.01 -11.73
C TRP A 574 -19.84 -7.28 -10.24
N SER A 575 -20.73 -6.78 -9.39
CA SER A 575 -20.66 -6.97 -7.94
C SER A 575 -21.11 -8.37 -7.49
N MET A 576 -21.68 -9.16 -8.39
CA MET A 576 -22.21 -10.48 -8.05
C MET A 576 -21.09 -11.51 -7.92
N ARG A 577 -21.12 -12.32 -6.86
CA ARG A 577 -20.14 -13.39 -6.62
C ARG A 577 -20.68 -14.75 -7.04
N SER A 578 -22.01 -14.92 -6.96
CA SER A 578 -22.74 -16.08 -7.45
C SER A 578 -22.83 -16.10 -8.98
N LEU A 579 -23.31 -17.21 -9.54
CA LEU A 579 -23.60 -17.27 -10.98
C LEU A 579 -24.89 -16.50 -11.30
N CYS A 580 -24.93 -15.84 -12.46
CA CYS A 580 -26.18 -15.29 -13.01
C CYS A 580 -27.26 -16.37 -13.19
N ALA A 581 -28.51 -15.93 -13.38
CA ALA A 581 -29.64 -16.82 -13.59
C ALA A 581 -29.34 -17.87 -14.68
N VAL A 582 -29.87 -19.09 -14.53
CA VAL A 582 -29.56 -20.21 -15.46
C VAL A 582 -29.89 -19.90 -16.92
N GLY A 583 -30.94 -19.10 -17.14
CA GLY A 583 -31.35 -18.65 -18.47
C GLY A 583 -30.65 -17.38 -18.96
N TYR A 584 -29.62 -16.88 -18.27
CA TYR A 584 -28.92 -15.66 -18.66
C TYR A 584 -28.29 -15.82 -20.05
N VAL A 585 -28.46 -14.80 -20.89
CA VAL A 585 -27.87 -14.70 -22.23
C VAL A 585 -26.98 -13.47 -22.27
N HIS A 586 -25.75 -13.62 -22.77
CA HIS A 586 -24.78 -12.53 -22.87
C HIS A 586 -25.38 -11.31 -23.60
N GLY A 587 -25.06 -10.11 -23.13
CA GLY A 587 -25.59 -8.85 -23.68
C GLY A 587 -27.02 -8.51 -23.23
N THR A 588 -27.68 -9.36 -22.45
CA THR A 588 -28.98 -9.03 -21.85
C THR A 588 -28.80 -8.06 -20.68
N VAL A 589 -29.57 -6.97 -20.69
CA VAL A 589 -29.58 -6.00 -19.59
C VAL A 589 -30.14 -6.66 -18.32
N SER A 590 -29.37 -6.63 -17.24
CA SER A 590 -29.80 -7.04 -15.90
C SER A 590 -29.30 -6.01 -14.88
N GLY A 591 -30.16 -5.61 -13.93
CA GLY A 591 -29.81 -4.56 -12.97
C GLY A 591 -29.41 -3.22 -13.60
N GLY A 592 -29.88 -2.92 -14.82
CA GLY A 592 -29.57 -1.68 -15.53
C GLY A 592 -28.24 -1.68 -16.30
N THR A 593 -27.51 -2.79 -16.36
CA THR A 593 -26.26 -2.92 -17.12
C THR A 593 -26.22 -4.19 -17.97
N THR A 594 -25.41 -4.19 -19.03
CA THR A 594 -25.02 -5.42 -19.76
C THR A 594 -23.65 -5.95 -19.33
N GLU A 595 -22.97 -5.20 -18.46
CA GLU A 595 -21.60 -5.49 -18.05
C GLU A 595 -21.60 -6.46 -16.85
N ASN A 596 -21.12 -7.67 -17.11
CA ASN A 596 -20.95 -8.73 -16.14
C ASN A 596 -20.00 -9.80 -16.70
N PHE A 597 -19.60 -10.73 -15.85
CA PHE A 597 -18.64 -11.77 -16.21
C PHE A 597 -19.06 -12.62 -17.43
N PRO A 598 -20.30 -13.16 -17.55
CA PRO A 598 -20.66 -13.96 -18.71
C PRO A 598 -20.59 -13.19 -20.02
N THR A 599 -21.13 -11.97 -20.05
CA THR A 599 -21.07 -11.09 -21.24
C THR A 599 -19.66 -10.67 -21.58
N TRP A 600 -18.84 -10.34 -20.57
CA TRP A 600 -17.44 -10.01 -20.79
C TRP A 600 -16.69 -11.20 -21.40
N THR A 601 -16.86 -12.39 -20.83
CA THR A 601 -16.18 -13.60 -21.31
C THR A 601 -16.55 -13.94 -22.75
N TRP A 602 -17.83 -13.82 -23.11
CA TRP A 602 -18.29 -13.97 -24.50
C TRP A 602 -17.50 -13.08 -25.47
N ASN A 603 -17.31 -11.80 -25.11
CA ASN A 603 -16.62 -10.83 -25.95
C ASN A 603 -15.09 -11.04 -26.00
N GLN A 604 -14.49 -11.60 -24.95
CA GLN A 604 -13.02 -11.78 -24.87
C GLN A 604 -12.53 -13.08 -25.50
N ILE A 605 -13.31 -14.17 -25.50
CA ILE A 605 -12.87 -15.47 -26.04
C ILE A 605 -12.32 -15.36 -27.49
N PRO A 606 -13.00 -14.69 -28.45
CA PRO A 606 -12.46 -14.55 -29.80
C PRO A 606 -11.12 -13.81 -29.87
N GLN A 607 -10.91 -12.83 -28.98
CA GLN A 607 -9.70 -12.04 -28.89
C GLN A 607 -8.55 -12.85 -28.30
N MET A 608 -8.79 -13.56 -27.19
CA MET A 608 -7.82 -14.48 -26.58
C MET A 608 -7.34 -15.54 -27.58
N LEU A 609 -8.25 -16.13 -28.37
CA LEU A 609 -7.88 -17.08 -29.43
C LEU A 609 -7.06 -16.42 -30.55
N GLY A 610 -7.38 -15.17 -30.89
CA GLY A 610 -6.63 -14.38 -31.87
C GLY A 610 -5.21 -14.06 -31.42
N GLU A 611 -4.99 -13.90 -30.12
CA GLU A 611 -3.68 -13.64 -29.50
C GLU A 611 -2.90 -14.93 -29.16
N GLY A 612 -3.43 -16.11 -29.49
CA GLY A 612 -2.73 -17.38 -29.32
C GLY A 612 -2.77 -17.95 -27.89
N ILE A 613 -3.72 -17.50 -27.06
CA ILE A 613 -3.98 -18.12 -25.75
C ILE A 613 -4.45 -19.58 -25.98
N ASP A 614 -4.06 -20.49 -25.07
CA ASP A 614 -4.22 -21.94 -25.20
C ASP A 614 -5.68 -22.30 -25.49
N LYS A 615 -5.90 -22.66 -26.75
CA LYS A 615 -7.19 -23.06 -27.30
C LYS A 615 -7.85 -24.19 -26.52
N THR A 616 -7.08 -25.14 -25.98
CA THR A 616 -7.65 -26.21 -25.16
C THR A 616 -8.28 -25.64 -23.89
N GLN A 617 -7.61 -24.69 -23.21
CA GLN A 617 -8.19 -24.06 -22.02
C GLN A 617 -9.34 -23.11 -22.37
N VAL A 618 -9.24 -22.35 -23.47
CA VAL A 618 -10.32 -21.46 -23.91
C VAL A 618 -11.58 -22.27 -24.29
N ASN A 619 -11.43 -23.40 -24.99
CA ASN A 619 -12.56 -24.29 -25.29
C ASN A 619 -13.14 -24.93 -24.02
N ARG A 620 -12.30 -25.27 -23.01
CA ARG A 620 -12.79 -25.69 -21.67
C ARG A 620 -13.63 -24.60 -21.03
N LEU A 621 -13.20 -23.34 -21.08
CA LEU A 621 -13.94 -22.18 -20.55
C LEU A 621 -15.29 -22.01 -21.26
N SER A 622 -15.33 -22.05 -22.60
CA SER A 622 -16.58 -22.00 -23.38
C SER A 622 -17.55 -23.13 -23.01
N THR A 623 -17.03 -24.35 -22.82
CA THR A 623 -17.83 -25.51 -22.44
C THR A 623 -18.41 -25.36 -21.04
N TRP A 624 -17.60 -24.90 -20.08
CA TRP A 624 -18.06 -24.62 -18.73
C TRP A 624 -19.12 -23.51 -18.70
N LEU A 625 -18.92 -22.41 -19.44
CA LEU A 625 -19.91 -21.34 -19.57
C LEU A 625 -21.22 -21.82 -20.20
N ASN A 626 -21.17 -22.67 -21.22
CA ASN A 626 -22.38 -23.25 -21.80
C ASN A 626 -23.14 -24.13 -20.81
N THR A 627 -22.41 -24.80 -19.90
CA THR A 627 -23.02 -25.58 -18.84
C THR A 627 -23.62 -24.67 -17.76
N ALA A 628 -22.93 -23.58 -17.43
CA ALA A 628 -23.39 -22.58 -16.47
C ALA A 628 -24.60 -21.78 -16.96
N TYR A 629 -24.68 -21.52 -18.28
CA TYR A 629 -25.67 -20.70 -18.97
C TYR A 629 -26.11 -21.35 -20.29
N PRO A 630 -26.97 -22.38 -20.27
CA PRO A 630 -27.34 -23.16 -21.46
C PRO A 630 -27.99 -22.34 -22.58
N SER A 631 -28.68 -21.25 -22.24
CA SER A 631 -29.30 -20.34 -23.22
C SER A 631 -28.30 -19.42 -23.93
N GLY A 632 -27.06 -19.33 -23.45
CA GLY A 632 -26.05 -18.38 -23.93
C GLY A 632 -25.26 -18.81 -25.16
N ASN A 633 -25.46 -20.02 -25.69
CA ASN A 633 -24.82 -20.53 -26.92
C ASN A 633 -23.27 -20.43 -26.95
N TYR A 634 -22.59 -20.59 -25.81
CA TYR A 634 -21.13 -20.45 -25.71
C TYR A 634 -20.35 -21.50 -26.52
N LEU A 635 -20.97 -22.64 -26.88
CA LEU A 635 -20.34 -23.64 -27.76
C LEU A 635 -20.05 -23.11 -29.16
N SER A 636 -20.78 -22.07 -29.62
CA SER A 636 -20.51 -21.44 -30.92
C SER A 636 -19.14 -20.74 -30.99
N LEU A 637 -18.52 -20.48 -29.83
CA LEU A 637 -17.19 -19.87 -29.75
C LEU A 637 -16.04 -20.89 -29.86
N ILE A 638 -16.35 -22.19 -29.77
CA ILE A 638 -15.35 -23.26 -29.89
C ILE A 638 -14.80 -23.27 -31.32
N LYS A 639 -13.48 -23.20 -31.44
CA LYS A 639 -12.79 -23.39 -32.72
C LYS A 639 -12.16 -24.77 -32.78
N ASN A 640 -12.25 -25.44 -33.94
CA ASN A 640 -11.61 -26.72 -34.26
C ASN A 640 -10.13 -26.56 -34.51
#